data_AF-I8QSR8-F1
#
_entry.id   AF-I8QSR8-F1
#
_cell.length_a   1.000
_cell.length_b   1.000
_cell.length_c   1.000
_cell.angle_alpha   90.00
_cell.angle_beta   90.00
_cell.angle_gamma   90.00
#
_symmetry.space_group_name_H-M   'P 1'
#
loop_
_entity.id
_entity.type
_entity.pdbx_description
1 polymer ?
#
loop_
_entity_poly.entity_id
_entity_poly.type
_entity_poly.pdbx_seq_one_letter_code
_entity_poly.pdbx_strand_id
1 'polypeptide(L)'
;MSSRWLDEPLQTELDDAAVTALRQWCSQTEITFRLVRWLTGGRSAALVAAVLEDDPHGGARQLIMKLDRAPGTMEDPRPGEFAHHRRALAESPDFARQHLTEPVHQPIPVGDGRWFVFQRVAGGSLRDPITLHTLLDTVLHPPRPARGTAPARPWGPQPAFPRPAADAAAFAEVSCAVVRSVLGEWAGPTRLPSMDVPAILGRQLGDRLAPGSRLHRLAAAHAGRTVTVEDEDRPLPNPFALVLDGSRTAGVRLPTFVGRAHGDLHVENILIPTAVRDAGTAFQLIDLSRYAADAVLTRDPTHLVLHVLARTLVELSPAQRTATIDLLLDPDLDGALVPRWLWLFIDQVRSAGEDWARAAGLVEQWRDQLPLSVLACALTCLGRASTREEDRGWFLRLAANAAAVFLDQHGLDQHGLEQHGLERHGPEHSDPEHSDPEQPDPQRQGPQRQGPQRQGPQRPGADEPGDAPPEPLVAGAANGTPSRTPADSTTGGPGASPRRAGGVADGSAVDVVLSHTRADAEWASWIGWHLEAAGWRVLPHLDDPDNPDEPSGLGTAISLADAVAQVPRTLVVLSPAYLTEVQSSAGWREAFPAADAACGRRLVTIRVERCDPPDWLAHVETVDLVGLGEDEARATLVDRMTALRDGDGTIGHQPR
;
A
#
# COMPACT_ATOMS: atom_id res chain seq x y z
N MET A 1 6.32 -35.75 6.11
CA MET A 1 7.47 -35.75 7.06
C MET A 1 7.66 -34.31 7.50
N SER A 2 7.33 -33.99 8.75
CA SER A 2 7.53 -32.66 9.32
C SER A 2 9.01 -32.28 9.22
N SER A 3 9.31 -31.17 8.54
CA SER A 3 10.67 -30.66 8.38
C SER A 3 11.13 -30.09 9.73
N ARG A 4 12.28 -30.52 10.24
CA ARG A 4 12.84 -29.99 11.49
C ARG A 4 13.12 -28.48 11.48
N TRP A 5 13.14 -27.86 10.29
CA TRP A 5 13.57 -26.48 10.08
C TRP A 5 12.44 -25.50 9.79
N LEU A 6 11.37 -25.98 9.15
CA LEU A 6 10.25 -25.16 8.69
C LEU A 6 8.97 -25.87 9.13
N ASP A 7 8.00 -25.15 9.68
CA ASP A 7 6.69 -25.74 9.94
C ASP A 7 5.93 -26.03 8.64
N GLU A 8 4.94 -26.91 8.72
CA GLU A 8 4.14 -27.33 7.57
C GLU A 8 3.35 -26.18 6.93
N PRO A 9 2.70 -25.26 7.68
CA PRO A 9 1.97 -24.14 7.10
C PRO A 9 2.83 -23.19 6.25
N LEU A 10 4.08 -22.94 6.64
CA LEU A 10 4.99 -22.10 5.83
C LEU A 10 5.33 -22.76 4.48
N GLN A 11 5.29 -24.09 4.41
CA GLN A 11 5.67 -24.81 3.20
C GLN A 11 4.53 -24.90 2.19
N THR A 12 3.27 -24.80 2.62
CA THR A 12 2.10 -25.01 1.75
C THR A 12 2.04 -24.02 0.57
N GLU A 13 2.44 -22.77 0.78
CA GLU A 13 2.44 -21.73 -0.26
C GLU A 13 3.79 -21.58 -0.99
N LEU A 14 4.82 -22.30 -0.54
CA LEU A 14 6.15 -22.25 -1.16
C LEU A 14 6.32 -23.45 -2.10
N ASP A 15 6.81 -23.21 -3.31
CA ASP A 15 7.16 -24.31 -4.20
C ASP A 15 8.40 -25.10 -3.73
N ASP A 16 8.60 -26.28 -4.29
CA ASP A 16 9.67 -27.21 -3.90
C ASP A 16 11.07 -26.58 -3.96
N ALA A 17 11.32 -25.68 -4.93
CA ALA A 17 12.60 -25.01 -5.07
C ALA A 17 12.83 -24.02 -3.92
N ALA A 18 11.83 -23.21 -3.61
CA ALA A 18 11.87 -22.24 -2.52
C ALA A 18 11.98 -22.94 -1.15
N VAL A 19 11.21 -23.99 -0.90
CA VAL A 19 11.30 -24.81 0.31
C VAL A 19 12.69 -25.43 0.44
N THR A 20 13.23 -25.99 -0.65
CA THR A 20 14.57 -26.60 -0.65
C THR A 20 15.65 -25.60 -0.31
N ALA A 21 15.65 -24.43 -0.95
CA ALA A 21 16.63 -23.38 -0.71
C ALA A 21 16.59 -22.87 0.74
N LEU A 22 15.40 -22.59 1.27
CA LEU A 22 15.24 -22.10 2.63
C LEU A 22 15.64 -23.16 3.67
N ARG A 23 15.26 -24.43 3.46
CA ARG A 23 15.70 -25.55 4.33
C ARG A 23 17.21 -25.76 4.31
N GLN A 24 17.84 -25.66 3.14
CA GLN A 24 19.29 -25.77 3.04
C GLN A 24 19.97 -24.67 3.85
N TRP A 25 19.51 -23.42 3.72
CA TRP A 25 20.02 -22.30 4.51
C TRP A 25 19.81 -22.51 6.02
N CYS A 26 18.61 -22.92 6.45
CA CYS A 26 18.31 -23.25 7.84
C CYS A 26 19.25 -24.33 8.38
N SER A 27 19.57 -25.34 7.57
CA SER A 27 20.49 -26.41 7.98
C SER A 27 21.94 -25.97 8.21
N GLN A 28 22.36 -24.86 7.60
CA GLN A 28 23.71 -24.31 7.77
C GLN A 28 23.79 -23.29 8.91
N THR A 29 22.65 -22.70 9.29
CA THR A 29 22.56 -21.65 10.31
C THR A 29 21.96 -22.13 11.64
N GLU A 30 21.37 -23.33 11.64
CA GLU A 30 20.60 -23.89 12.75
C GLU A 30 19.33 -23.10 13.12
N ILE A 31 18.95 -22.13 12.29
CA ILE A 31 17.76 -21.30 12.46
C ILE A 31 16.52 -22.06 11.98
N THR A 32 15.40 -21.88 12.70
CA THR A 32 14.10 -22.39 12.26
C THR A 32 13.11 -21.26 12.00
N PHE A 33 12.16 -21.50 11.08
CA PHE A 33 11.07 -20.57 10.81
C PHE A 33 9.72 -21.24 11.00
N ARG A 34 8.81 -20.51 11.67
CA ARG A 34 7.39 -20.88 11.80
C ARG A 34 6.52 -19.79 11.18
N LEU A 35 5.49 -20.18 10.45
CA LEU A 35 4.53 -19.22 9.91
C LEU A 35 3.73 -18.58 11.06
N VAL A 36 3.62 -17.25 11.06
CA VAL A 36 2.65 -16.55 11.88
C VAL A 36 1.37 -16.31 11.08
N ARG A 37 1.53 -15.73 9.87
CA ARG A 37 0.46 -15.59 8.87
C ARG A 37 1.06 -15.20 7.53
N TRP A 38 0.39 -15.57 6.45
CA TRP A 38 0.64 -14.95 5.15
C TRP A 38 0.08 -13.53 5.16
N LEU A 39 0.82 -12.60 4.57
CA LEU A 39 0.39 -11.22 4.41
C LEU A 39 -0.20 -11.07 3.01
N THR A 40 -1.49 -11.38 2.92
CA THR A 40 -2.30 -11.17 1.71
C THR A 40 -2.75 -9.71 1.67
N GLY A 41 -2.61 -9.06 0.51
CA GLY A 41 -2.90 -7.62 0.33
C GLY A 41 -1.82 -6.84 -0.42
N GLY A 42 -0.63 -7.42 -0.61
CA GLY A 42 0.39 -6.85 -1.51
C GLY A 42 -0.05 -6.94 -2.97
N ARG A 43 0.03 -5.83 -3.72
CA ARG A 43 -0.23 -5.81 -5.17
C ARG A 43 0.92 -6.38 -6.01
N SER A 44 1.99 -6.86 -5.38
CA SER A 44 3.12 -7.48 -6.05
C SER A 44 2.90 -8.99 -6.19
N ALA A 45 3.58 -9.61 -7.15
CA ALA A 45 3.62 -11.06 -7.28
C ALA A 45 4.53 -11.73 -6.23
N ALA A 46 5.09 -10.95 -5.30
CA ALA A 46 5.96 -11.46 -4.25
C ALA A 46 5.12 -12.14 -3.16
N LEU A 47 5.56 -13.30 -2.71
CA LEU A 47 4.96 -13.96 -1.55
C LEU A 47 5.52 -13.31 -0.29
N VAL A 48 4.64 -12.81 0.58
CA VAL A 48 5.02 -12.11 1.80
C VAL A 48 4.39 -12.78 3.01
N ALA A 49 5.18 -13.09 4.02
CA ALA A 49 4.73 -13.71 5.26
C ALA A 49 5.29 -13.00 6.48
N ALA A 50 4.52 -13.02 7.56
CA ALA A 50 5.06 -12.86 8.90
C ALA A 50 5.53 -14.22 9.40
N VAL A 51 6.79 -14.31 9.82
CA VAL A 51 7.40 -15.55 10.33
C VAL A 51 8.00 -15.31 11.71
N LEU A 52 7.97 -16.35 12.54
CA LEU A 52 8.72 -16.41 13.78
C LEU A 52 10.02 -17.15 13.50
N GLU A 53 11.12 -16.42 13.60
CA GLU A 53 12.47 -16.97 13.59
C GLU A 53 12.82 -17.45 15.00
N ASP A 54 13.45 -18.62 15.09
CA ASP A 54 14.07 -19.15 16.31
C ASP A 54 15.55 -19.43 16.02
N ASP A 55 16.42 -18.54 16.49
CA ASP A 55 17.87 -18.64 16.36
C ASP A 55 18.47 -19.09 17.71
N PRO A 56 19.13 -20.26 17.80
CA PRO A 56 19.76 -20.76 19.03
C PRO A 56 20.80 -19.81 19.64
N HIS A 57 21.38 -18.91 18.85
CA HIS A 57 22.40 -17.95 19.27
C HIS A 57 21.86 -16.51 19.40
N GLY A 58 20.87 -16.16 18.58
CA GLY A 58 20.28 -14.81 18.51
C GLY A 58 18.97 -14.63 19.27
N GLY A 59 18.34 -15.73 19.71
CA GLY A 59 17.00 -15.76 20.29
C GLY A 59 15.88 -15.69 19.26
N ALA A 60 14.65 -15.84 19.72
CA ALA A 60 13.48 -15.82 18.86
C ALA A 60 13.03 -14.38 18.53
N ARG A 61 12.61 -14.14 17.29
CA ARG A 61 12.07 -12.85 16.84
C ARG A 61 11.10 -12.99 15.69
N GLN A 62 10.18 -12.04 15.58
CA GLN A 62 9.26 -11.98 14.46
C GLN A 62 9.84 -11.14 13.31
N LEU A 63 9.73 -11.65 12.09
CA LEU A 63 10.24 -11.03 10.87
C LEU A 63 9.16 -11.00 9.79
N ILE A 64 9.35 -10.11 8.81
CA ILE A 64 8.67 -10.22 7.52
C ILE A 64 9.61 -10.93 6.56
N MET A 65 9.15 -12.07 6.05
CA MET A 65 9.78 -12.81 4.97
C MET A 65 9.12 -12.40 3.66
N LYS A 66 9.93 -12.06 2.66
CA LYS A 66 9.50 -11.82 1.28
C LYS A 66 10.22 -12.78 0.36
N LEU A 67 9.49 -13.44 -0.55
CA LEU A 67 10.04 -14.18 -1.67
C LEU A 67 9.67 -13.42 -2.95
N ASP A 68 10.67 -12.79 -3.57
CA ASP A 68 10.47 -11.97 -4.77
C ASP A 68 11.53 -12.28 -5.83
N ARG A 69 11.19 -11.98 -7.09
CA ARG A 69 12.10 -12.07 -8.23
C ARG A 69 12.85 -10.76 -8.38
N ALA A 70 14.18 -10.83 -8.38
CA ALA A 70 14.98 -9.66 -8.68
C ALA A 70 14.70 -9.18 -10.12
N PRO A 71 14.64 -7.87 -10.37
CA PRO A 71 14.43 -7.34 -11.72
C PRO A 71 15.60 -7.70 -12.65
N GLY A 72 15.34 -7.71 -13.95
CA GLY A 72 16.33 -8.08 -14.97
C GLY A 72 16.16 -9.52 -15.46
N THR A 73 17.10 -9.98 -16.28
CA THR A 73 17.16 -11.38 -16.73
C THR A 73 18.26 -12.11 -15.97
N MET A 74 18.34 -13.44 -16.11
CA MET A 74 19.46 -14.20 -15.53
C MET A 74 20.82 -13.79 -16.13
N GLU A 75 20.82 -13.29 -17.37
CA GLU A 75 22.03 -12.85 -18.08
C GLU A 75 22.40 -11.40 -17.75
N ASP A 76 21.42 -10.56 -17.40
CA ASP A 76 21.58 -9.16 -16.99
C ASP A 76 20.75 -8.89 -15.71
N PRO A 77 21.23 -9.34 -14.54
CA PRO A 77 20.53 -9.17 -13.28
C PRO A 77 20.61 -7.72 -12.82
N ARG A 78 19.48 -7.17 -12.35
CA ARG A 78 19.40 -5.81 -11.80
C ARG A 78 19.20 -5.83 -10.28
N PRO A 79 19.60 -4.78 -9.56
CA PRO A 79 19.39 -4.70 -8.11
C PRO A 79 17.92 -4.89 -7.73
N GLY A 80 17.63 -5.79 -6.79
CA GLY A 80 16.30 -6.00 -6.22
C GLY A 80 16.08 -5.25 -4.91
N GLU A 81 14.93 -5.50 -4.26
CA GLU A 81 14.49 -4.78 -3.05
C GLU A 81 15.58 -4.75 -1.96
N PHE A 82 16.23 -5.88 -1.64
CA PHE A 82 17.29 -5.92 -0.62
C PHE A 82 18.44 -4.96 -0.92
N ALA A 83 18.87 -4.87 -2.18
CA ALA A 83 19.97 -3.99 -2.57
C ALA A 83 19.56 -2.51 -2.48
N HIS A 84 18.34 -2.19 -2.88
CA HIS A 84 17.76 -0.86 -2.74
C HIS A 84 17.61 -0.45 -1.27
N HIS A 85 17.08 -1.35 -0.45
CA HIS A 85 16.90 -1.16 0.98
C HIS A 85 18.25 -0.94 1.69
N ARG A 86 19.25 -1.80 1.45
CA ARG A 86 20.60 -1.64 1.99
C ARG A 86 21.23 -0.30 1.60
N ARG A 87 21.01 0.15 0.35
CA ARG A 87 21.48 1.47 -0.11
C ARG A 87 20.80 2.61 0.65
N ALA A 88 19.48 2.54 0.83
CA ALA A 88 18.73 3.55 1.59
C ALA A 88 19.24 3.69 3.03
N LEU A 89 19.52 2.58 3.71
CA LEU A 89 20.11 2.57 5.07
C LEU A 89 21.50 3.22 5.10
N ALA A 90 22.35 2.87 4.14
CA ALA A 90 23.73 3.36 4.11
C ALA A 90 23.82 4.86 3.77
N GLU A 91 22.94 5.35 2.90
CA GLU A 91 22.99 6.72 2.40
C GLU A 91 22.28 7.74 3.32
N SER A 92 21.38 7.30 4.20
CA SER A 92 20.79 8.15 5.25
C SER A 92 20.55 7.39 6.56
N PRO A 93 21.60 7.14 7.36
CA PRO A 93 21.50 6.31 8.57
C PRO A 93 20.55 6.88 9.63
N ASP A 94 20.50 8.20 9.78
CA ASP A 94 19.69 8.85 10.82
C ASP A 94 18.20 8.78 10.51
N PHE A 95 17.84 9.03 9.24
CA PHE A 95 16.48 8.83 8.75
C PHE A 95 16.10 7.35 8.82
N ALA A 96 17.00 6.46 8.41
CA ALA A 96 16.75 5.03 8.40
C ALA A 96 16.44 4.47 9.79
N ARG A 97 17.18 4.87 10.83
CA ARG A 97 16.91 4.44 12.21
C ARG A 97 15.54 4.87 12.72
N GLN A 98 15.00 5.97 12.20
CA GLN A 98 13.71 6.52 12.65
C GLN A 98 12.55 5.97 11.83
N HIS A 99 12.73 5.87 10.51
CA HIS A 99 11.64 5.74 9.56
C HIS A 99 11.71 4.51 8.67
N LEU A 100 12.80 3.74 8.65
CA LEU A 100 12.89 2.54 7.80
C LEU A 100 12.91 1.27 8.65
N THR A 101 12.40 0.18 8.08
CA THR A 101 12.62 -1.15 8.65
C THR A 101 14.07 -1.59 8.41
N GLU A 102 14.56 -2.58 9.14
CA GLU A 102 15.92 -3.09 8.96
C GLU A 102 15.89 -4.43 8.22
N PRO A 103 16.66 -4.62 7.13
CA PRO A 103 16.90 -5.94 6.57
C PRO A 103 17.58 -6.85 7.59
N VAL A 104 17.20 -8.12 7.58
CA VAL A 104 17.76 -9.17 8.42
C VAL A 104 18.31 -10.26 7.51
N HIS A 105 19.49 -10.79 7.86
CA HIS A 105 20.25 -11.75 7.07
C HIS A 105 20.70 -11.23 5.70
N GLN A 106 21.56 -12.02 5.03
CA GLN A 106 21.82 -11.86 3.60
C GLN A 106 20.68 -12.51 2.81
N PRO A 107 20.38 -12.02 1.58
CA PRO A 107 19.31 -12.58 0.77
C PRO A 107 19.65 -14.02 0.39
N ILE A 108 18.66 -14.91 0.44
CA ILE A 108 18.85 -16.34 0.18
C ILE A 108 18.40 -16.63 -1.26
N PRO A 109 19.30 -17.08 -2.16
CA PRO A 109 18.92 -17.40 -3.54
C PRO A 109 18.12 -18.69 -3.60
N VAL A 110 17.04 -18.70 -4.38
CA VAL A 110 16.30 -19.92 -4.73
C VAL A 110 16.97 -20.68 -5.89
N GLY A 111 17.73 -19.97 -6.74
CA GLY A 111 18.45 -20.53 -7.88
C GLY A 111 17.80 -20.28 -9.24
N ASP A 112 16.61 -19.66 -9.27
CA ASP A 112 15.83 -19.40 -10.47
C ASP A 112 15.56 -17.89 -10.71
N GLY A 113 16.35 -17.03 -10.05
CA GLY A 113 16.20 -15.58 -10.05
C GLY A 113 15.34 -15.02 -8.91
N ARG A 114 14.70 -15.89 -8.10
CA ARG A 114 14.01 -15.48 -6.87
C ARG A 114 14.94 -15.50 -5.65
N TRP A 115 14.60 -14.65 -4.68
CA TRP A 115 15.35 -14.45 -3.46
C TRP A 115 14.41 -14.35 -2.26
N PHE A 116 14.77 -15.01 -1.16
CA PHE A 116 14.20 -14.66 0.13
C PHE A 116 14.92 -13.45 0.71
N VAL A 117 14.13 -12.51 1.20
CA VAL A 117 14.56 -11.33 1.93
C VAL A 117 13.82 -11.28 3.25
N PHE A 118 14.53 -11.05 4.33
CA PHE A 118 13.94 -10.88 5.66
C PHE A 118 14.13 -9.45 6.12
N GLN A 119 13.15 -8.93 6.86
CA GLN A 119 13.21 -7.61 7.46
C GLN A 119 12.53 -7.62 8.83
N ARG A 120 12.94 -6.72 9.71
CA ARG A 120 12.29 -6.54 11.00
C ARG A 120 10.85 -6.05 10.82
N VAL A 121 9.99 -6.47 11.72
CA VAL A 121 8.63 -5.95 11.82
C VAL A 121 8.67 -4.47 12.19
N ALA A 122 8.01 -3.64 11.39
CA ALA A 122 7.85 -2.22 11.64
C ALA A 122 7.22 -1.97 13.02
N GLY A 123 7.76 -1.01 13.78
CA GLY A 123 7.30 -0.68 15.13
C GLY A 123 7.42 -1.81 16.16
N GLY A 124 8.06 -2.94 15.82
CA GLY A 124 8.18 -4.10 16.71
C GLY A 124 6.89 -4.90 16.92
N SER A 125 5.82 -4.60 16.17
CA SER A 125 4.52 -5.26 16.31
C SER A 125 3.78 -5.30 14.97
N LEU A 126 3.09 -6.41 14.69
CA LEU A 126 2.19 -6.50 13.52
C LEU A 126 0.75 -6.08 13.83
N ARG A 127 0.45 -5.79 15.11
CA ARG A 127 -0.89 -5.42 15.56
C ARG A 127 -1.02 -3.91 15.79
N ASP A 128 0.07 -3.27 16.19
CA ASP A 128 0.04 -1.89 16.65
C ASP A 128 0.22 -0.83 15.54
N PRO A 129 1.03 -0.99 14.48
CA PRO A 129 1.05 -0.02 13.40
C PRO A 129 -0.15 -0.22 12.47
N ILE A 130 -0.85 0.87 12.15
CA ILE A 130 -1.83 0.91 11.06
C ILE A 130 -1.20 1.54 9.82
N THR A 131 -1.76 1.26 8.65
CA THR A 131 -1.37 1.99 7.43
C THR A 131 -2.01 3.38 7.44
N LEU A 132 -1.40 4.35 6.76
CA LEU A 132 -2.04 5.62 6.46
C LEU A 132 -3.34 5.42 5.66
N HIS A 133 -3.46 4.30 4.93
CA HIS A 133 -4.71 3.91 4.27
C HIS A 133 -5.84 3.64 5.27
N THR A 134 -5.56 3.01 6.42
CA THR A 134 -6.55 2.80 7.48
C THR A 134 -7.10 4.14 8.00
N LEU A 135 -6.23 5.15 8.15
CA LEU A 135 -6.67 6.50 8.52
C LEU A 135 -7.53 7.13 7.42
N LEU A 136 -7.14 7.01 6.15
CA LEU A 136 -7.98 7.45 5.02
C LEU A 136 -9.35 6.79 5.03
N ASP A 137 -9.43 5.49 5.32
CA ASP A 137 -10.70 4.76 5.36
C ASP A 137 -11.64 5.31 6.44
N THR A 138 -11.12 5.68 7.61
CA THR A 138 -11.92 6.33 8.66
C THR A 138 -12.44 7.72 8.25
N VAL A 139 -11.71 8.44 7.38
CA VAL A 139 -12.15 9.73 6.83
C VAL A 139 -13.31 9.56 5.85
N LEU A 140 -13.23 8.53 5.00
CA LEU A 140 -14.24 8.26 3.97
C LEU A 140 -15.48 7.59 4.56
N HIS A 141 -15.29 6.68 5.51
CA HIS A 141 -16.31 5.82 6.09
C HIS A 141 -16.33 5.95 7.62
N PRO A 142 -16.71 7.13 8.16
CA PRO A 142 -16.67 7.35 9.59
C PRO A 142 -17.63 6.39 10.33
N PRO A 143 -17.21 5.77 11.44
CA PRO A 143 -18.05 4.85 12.18
C PRO A 143 -19.32 5.54 12.66
N ARG A 144 -20.49 4.93 12.40
CA ARG A 144 -21.78 5.50 12.82
C ARG A 144 -21.87 5.48 14.35
N PRO A 145 -22.27 6.58 15.02
CA PRO A 145 -22.53 6.54 16.44
C PRO A 145 -23.67 5.55 16.72
N ALA A 146 -23.44 4.61 17.64
CA ALA A 146 -24.46 3.63 18.04
C ALA A 146 -25.74 4.34 18.47
N ARG A 147 -26.85 4.10 17.76
CA ARG A 147 -28.15 4.64 18.14
C ARG A 147 -28.60 3.96 19.43
N GLY A 148 -28.68 4.71 20.53
CA GLY A 148 -29.46 4.30 21.71
C GLY A 148 -28.87 4.59 23.08
N THR A 149 -27.60 4.97 23.22
CA THR A 149 -27.04 5.31 24.55
C THR A 149 -27.14 6.81 24.80
N ALA A 150 -28.08 7.21 25.65
CA ALA A 150 -28.08 8.53 26.26
C ALA A 150 -26.72 8.79 26.94
N PRO A 151 -26.24 10.04 27.00
CA PRO A 151 -24.94 10.34 27.57
C PRO A 151 -24.99 10.15 29.10
N ALA A 152 -24.68 8.95 29.57
CA ALA A 152 -24.34 8.76 30.97
C ALA A 152 -23.03 9.51 31.23
N ARG A 153 -23.07 10.50 32.13
CA ARG A 153 -21.88 11.24 32.59
C ARG A 153 -20.81 10.25 33.06
N PRO A 154 -19.60 10.24 32.48
CA PRO A 154 -18.62 9.20 32.78
C PRO A 154 -17.80 9.54 34.02
N TRP A 155 -17.63 8.57 34.91
CA TRP A 155 -16.45 8.47 35.76
C TRP A 155 -15.36 7.80 34.93
N GLY A 156 -14.33 8.56 34.56
CA GLY A 156 -13.12 8.05 33.89
C GLY A 156 -12.94 8.54 32.44
N PRO A 157 -11.69 8.69 31.96
CA PRO A 157 -11.41 9.11 30.59
C PRO A 157 -11.80 8.00 29.61
N GLN A 158 -12.85 8.22 28.82
CA GLN A 158 -13.10 7.42 27.62
C GLN A 158 -12.03 7.73 26.57
N PRO A 159 -11.58 6.74 25.77
CA PRO A 159 -10.92 7.04 24.51
C PRO A 159 -11.94 7.74 23.61
N ALA A 160 -11.89 9.08 23.56
CA ALA A 160 -12.69 9.86 22.62
C ALA A 160 -12.24 9.48 21.21
N PHE A 161 -13.09 8.80 20.44
CA PHE A 161 -12.88 8.73 18.99
C PHE A 161 -12.95 10.16 18.45
N PRO A 162 -11.97 10.60 17.63
CA PRO A 162 -12.04 11.91 17.02
C PRO A 162 -13.29 12.04 16.16
N ARG A 163 -13.75 13.27 15.93
CA ARG A 163 -14.83 13.54 14.96
C ARG A 163 -14.30 13.33 13.55
N PRO A 164 -15.14 13.06 12.53
CA PRO A 164 -14.68 12.90 11.14
C PRO A 164 -13.84 14.07 10.60
N ALA A 165 -14.09 15.29 11.07
CA ALA A 165 -13.28 16.47 10.76
C ALA A 165 -11.87 16.45 11.39
N ALA A 166 -11.72 15.81 12.55
CA ALA A 166 -10.44 15.57 13.19
C ALA A 166 -9.66 14.44 12.49
N ASP A 167 -10.34 13.42 11.96
CA ASP A 167 -9.70 12.36 11.18
C ASP A 167 -9.17 12.89 9.83
N ALA A 168 -9.93 13.78 9.17
CA ALA A 168 -9.48 14.43 7.93
C ALA A 168 -8.26 15.34 8.15
N ALA A 169 -8.26 16.09 9.26
CA ALA A 169 -7.11 16.91 9.66
C ALA A 169 -5.89 16.03 9.98
N ALA A 170 -6.08 14.97 10.78
CA ALA A 170 -5.02 14.02 11.12
C ALA A 170 -4.43 13.35 9.87
N PHE A 171 -5.26 12.92 8.92
CA PHE A 171 -4.80 12.35 7.66
C PHE A 171 -3.91 13.32 6.87
N ALA A 172 -4.34 14.57 6.74
CA ALA A 172 -3.59 15.61 6.06
C ALA A 172 -2.30 15.98 6.81
N GLU A 173 -2.34 16.07 8.14
CA GLU A 173 -1.19 16.38 9.00
C GLU A 173 -0.12 15.29 8.93
N VAL A 174 -0.50 14.01 9.03
CA VAL A 174 0.44 12.89 8.88
C VAL A 174 1.06 12.89 7.49
N SER A 175 0.24 13.07 6.45
CA SER A 175 0.74 13.13 5.07
C SER A 175 1.73 14.27 4.86
N CYS A 176 1.44 15.44 5.45
CA CYS A 176 2.32 16.61 5.45
C CYS A 176 3.64 16.31 6.18
N ALA A 177 3.58 15.68 7.36
CA ALA A 177 4.75 15.31 8.15
C ALA A 177 5.66 14.32 7.40
N VAL A 178 5.08 13.31 6.77
CA VAL A 178 5.81 12.37 5.92
C VAL A 178 6.53 13.12 4.80
N VAL A 179 5.83 13.99 4.06
CA VAL A 179 6.41 14.77 2.96
C VAL A 179 7.53 15.70 3.44
N ARG A 180 7.33 16.38 4.59
CA ARG A 180 8.36 17.23 5.21
C ARG A 180 9.61 16.43 5.58
N SER A 181 9.45 15.25 6.19
CA SER A 181 10.59 14.43 6.61
C SER A 181 11.31 13.79 5.40
N VAL A 182 10.58 13.26 4.40
CA VAL A 182 11.24 12.71 3.19
C VAL A 182 12.00 13.77 2.40
N LEU A 183 11.51 15.02 2.32
CA LEU A 183 12.23 16.10 1.63
C LEU A 183 13.32 16.74 2.50
N GLY A 184 13.05 16.98 3.78
CA GLY A 184 13.95 17.69 4.69
C GLY A 184 15.08 16.84 5.25
N GLU A 185 14.83 15.56 5.51
CA GLU A 185 15.75 14.68 6.24
C GLU A 185 16.29 13.56 5.33
N TRP A 186 15.46 13.05 4.40
CA TRP A 186 15.89 11.93 3.55
C TRP A 186 16.51 12.36 2.23
N ALA A 187 15.89 13.27 1.47
CA ALA A 187 16.25 13.60 0.08
C ALA A 187 17.72 14.00 -0.12
N GLY A 188 18.32 14.56 0.93
CA GLY A 188 19.71 15.01 0.94
C GLY A 188 19.88 16.45 0.45
N PRO A 189 21.14 16.87 0.20
CA PRO A 189 21.41 18.22 -0.25
C PRO A 189 20.70 18.55 -1.56
N THR A 190 20.15 19.76 -1.67
CA THR A 190 19.47 20.24 -2.87
C THR A 190 20.42 20.19 -4.08
N ARG A 191 20.08 19.35 -5.06
CA ARG A 191 20.78 19.29 -6.37
C ARG A 191 19.80 19.63 -7.49
N LEU A 192 20.27 20.44 -8.42
CA LEU A 192 19.49 20.98 -9.55
C LEU A 192 20.22 20.81 -10.90
N PRO A 193 20.51 19.58 -11.37
CA PRO A 193 21.02 19.40 -12.71
C PRO A 193 20.06 19.95 -13.77
N SER A 194 20.61 20.56 -14.81
CA SER A 194 19.85 21.00 -15.98
C SER A 194 19.50 19.81 -16.87
N MET A 195 18.22 19.43 -16.89
CA MET A 195 17.72 18.27 -17.61
C MET A 195 16.72 18.67 -18.68
N ASP A 196 16.68 17.92 -19.79
CA ASP A 196 15.60 18.02 -20.76
C ASP A 196 14.36 17.25 -20.28
N VAL A 197 13.20 17.59 -20.86
CA VAL A 197 11.90 17.04 -20.45
C VAL A 197 11.84 15.51 -20.59
N PRO A 198 12.28 14.90 -21.71
CA PRO A 198 12.30 13.43 -21.82
C PRO A 198 13.15 12.75 -20.75
N ALA A 199 14.31 13.31 -20.36
CA ALA A 199 15.11 12.76 -19.28
C ALA A 199 14.42 12.86 -17.92
N ILE A 200 13.70 13.96 -17.63
CA ILE A 200 12.93 14.12 -16.39
C ILE A 200 11.82 13.07 -16.32
N LEU A 201 11.00 12.97 -17.38
CA LEU A 201 9.89 12.02 -17.47
C LEU A 201 10.39 10.57 -17.45
N GLY A 202 11.49 10.29 -18.16
CA GLY A 202 12.13 8.98 -18.17
C GLY A 202 12.60 8.52 -16.79
N ARG A 203 13.18 9.41 -15.97
CA ARG A 203 13.56 9.09 -14.59
C ARG A 203 12.36 8.83 -13.67
N GLN A 204 11.22 9.46 -13.92
CA GLN A 204 10.01 9.25 -13.11
C GLN A 204 9.28 7.96 -13.50
N LEU A 205 9.14 7.69 -14.80
CA LEU A 205 8.41 6.54 -15.32
C LEU A 205 9.25 5.25 -15.24
N GLY A 206 10.57 5.36 -15.46
CA GLY A 206 11.51 4.25 -15.44
C GLY A 206 11.14 3.14 -16.42
N ASP A 207 11.28 1.89 -15.99
CA ASP A 207 10.97 0.70 -16.80
C ASP A 207 9.49 0.58 -17.22
N ARG A 208 8.61 1.43 -16.72
CA ARG A 208 7.18 1.40 -17.09
C ARG A 208 6.97 1.66 -18.59
N LEU A 209 7.94 2.24 -19.28
CA LEU A 209 7.91 2.47 -20.74
C LEU A 209 8.70 1.42 -21.54
N ALA A 210 9.32 0.44 -20.86
CA ALA A 210 10.08 -0.60 -21.53
C ALA A 210 9.18 -1.35 -22.55
N PRO A 211 9.72 -1.80 -23.69
CA PRO A 211 8.97 -2.54 -24.69
C PRO A 211 8.17 -3.70 -24.07
N GLY A 212 6.89 -3.83 -24.45
CA GLY A 212 5.99 -4.87 -23.93
C GLY A 212 5.35 -4.58 -22.57
N SER A 213 5.72 -3.50 -21.88
CA SER A 213 4.98 -3.03 -20.70
C SER A 213 3.58 -2.52 -21.07
N ARG A 214 2.68 -2.42 -20.08
CA ARG A 214 1.31 -1.92 -20.31
C ARG A 214 1.32 -0.47 -20.81
N LEU A 215 2.10 0.40 -20.17
CA LEU A 215 2.16 1.81 -20.54
C LEU A 215 2.79 2.00 -21.92
N HIS A 216 3.77 1.17 -22.30
CA HIS A 216 4.30 1.15 -23.66
C HIS A 216 3.22 0.80 -24.71
N ARG A 217 2.37 -0.21 -24.44
CA ARG A 217 1.23 -0.53 -25.33
C ARG A 217 0.21 0.61 -25.41
N LEU A 218 -0.08 1.27 -24.29
CA LEU A 218 -0.97 2.43 -24.28
C LEU A 218 -0.38 3.59 -25.08
N ALA A 219 0.91 3.87 -24.94
CA ALA A 219 1.60 4.88 -25.72
C ALA A 219 1.50 4.60 -27.24
N ALA A 220 1.65 3.34 -27.65
CA ALA A 220 1.49 2.94 -29.05
C ALA A 220 0.05 3.09 -29.57
N ALA A 221 -0.96 2.94 -28.70
CA ALA A 221 -2.36 3.15 -29.05
C ALA A 221 -2.72 4.63 -29.21
N HIS A 222 -2.01 5.53 -28.52
CA HIS A 222 -2.17 6.98 -28.65
C HIS A 222 -1.07 7.57 -29.53
N ALA A 223 -1.13 7.28 -30.83
CA ALA A 223 -0.19 7.82 -31.81
C ALA A 223 -0.49 9.30 -32.11
N GLY A 224 0.56 10.09 -32.27
CA GLY A 224 0.47 11.47 -32.74
C GLY A 224 0.69 12.53 -31.67
N ARG A 225 0.44 13.76 -32.07
CA ARG A 225 0.86 14.98 -31.38
C ARG A 225 -0.15 15.46 -30.33
N THR A 226 -1.42 15.13 -30.53
CA THR A 226 -2.53 15.49 -29.64
C THR A 226 -3.36 14.26 -29.34
N VAL A 227 -4.12 14.30 -28.24
CA VAL A 227 -5.06 13.26 -27.84
C VAL A 227 -6.43 13.90 -27.62
N THR A 228 -7.47 13.24 -28.11
CA THR A 228 -8.85 13.59 -27.75
C THR A 228 -9.20 12.83 -26.47
N VAL A 229 -9.61 13.57 -25.45
CA VAL A 229 -10.06 13.02 -24.17
C VAL A 229 -11.50 13.46 -23.93
N GLU A 230 -12.24 12.65 -23.20
CA GLU A 230 -13.63 12.96 -22.84
C GLU A 230 -13.69 14.22 -21.95
N ASP A 231 -14.78 14.97 -22.04
CA ASP A 231 -15.03 16.22 -21.30
C ASP A 231 -14.04 17.37 -21.59
N GLU A 232 -13.29 17.32 -22.69
CA GLU A 232 -12.46 18.44 -23.19
C GLU A 232 -12.96 18.90 -24.55
N ASP A 233 -13.16 20.21 -24.70
CA ASP A 233 -13.71 20.81 -25.94
C ASP A 233 -12.73 20.77 -27.12
N ARG A 234 -11.42 20.65 -26.83
CA ARG A 234 -10.35 20.66 -27.83
C ARG A 234 -9.36 19.51 -27.58
N PRO A 235 -8.74 18.97 -28.65
CA PRO A 235 -7.64 18.02 -28.49
C PRO A 235 -6.52 18.62 -27.63
N LEU A 236 -6.07 17.87 -26.63
CA LEU A 236 -4.98 18.27 -25.75
C LEU A 236 -3.64 17.72 -26.25
N PRO A 237 -2.50 18.28 -25.83
CA PRO A 237 -1.18 17.71 -26.10
C PRO A 237 -1.12 16.24 -25.65
N ASN A 238 -0.61 15.37 -26.52
CA ASN A 238 -0.49 13.96 -26.18
C ASN A 238 0.62 13.76 -25.12
N PRO A 239 0.30 13.31 -23.89
CA PRO A 239 1.30 13.15 -22.83
C PRO A 239 2.35 12.10 -23.19
N PHE A 240 2.01 11.07 -23.97
CA PHE A 240 2.99 10.08 -24.44
C PHE A 240 3.98 10.68 -25.45
N ALA A 241 3.56 11.67 -26.24
CA ALA A 241 4.44 12.33 -27.18
C ALA A 241 5.52 13.15 -26.46
N LEU A 242 5.20 13.81 -25.33
CA LEU A 242 6.21 14.54 -24.53
C LEU A 242 7.26 13.60 -23.93
N VAL A 243 6.89 12.35 -23.68
CA VAL A 243 7.79 11.32 -23.14
C VAL A 243 8.67 10.71 -24.22
N LEU A 244 8.08 10.39 -25.38
CA LEU A 244 8.73 9.61 -26.45
C LEU A 244 9.37 10.46 -27.55
N ASP A 245 8.93 11.71 -27.73
CA ASP A 245 9.37 12.63 -28.77
C ASP A 245 9.80 13.98 -28.16
N GLY A 246 11.12 14.13 -27.97
CA GLY A 246 11.73 15.34 -27.44
C GLY A 246 11.66 16.56 -28.36
N SER A 247 11.19 16.43 -29.61
CA SER A 247 11.13 17.56 -30.56
C SER A 247 10.22 18.70 -30.06
N ARG A 248 9.13 18.36 -29.35
CA ARG A 248 8.16 19.32 -28.80
C ARG A 248 8.73 20.21 -27.71
N THR A 249 9.70 19.70 -26.99
CA THR A 249 10.37 20.38 -25.87
C THR A 249 11.85 20.61 -26.19
N ALA A 250 12.20 20.64 -27.49
CA ALA A 250 13.57 20.83 -27.92
C ALA A 250 14.07 22.20 -27.45
N GLY A 251 15.26 22.22 -26.83
CA GLY A 251 15.84 23.44 -26.25
C GLY A 251 15.34 23.80 -24.85
N VAL A 252 14.26 23.16 -24.36
CA VAL A 252 13.78 23.36 -23.00
C VAL A 252 14.65 22.55 -22.05
N ARG A 253 15.29 23.22 -21.09
CA ARG A 253 16.03 22.56 -20.02
C ARG A 253 15.65 23.17 -18.67
N LEU A 254 15.32 22.31 -17.72
CA LEU A 254 14.87 22.72 -16.39
C LEU A 254 15.94 22.38 -15.34
N PRO A 255 16.24 23.29 -14.41
CA PRO A 255 16.93 22.91 -13.18
C PRO A 255 16.02 21.95 -12.42
N THR A 256 16.39 20.67 -12.32
CA THR A 256 15.51 19.59 -11.81
C THR A 256 15.89 19.16 -10.40
N PHE A 257 14.96 19.13 -9.43
CA PHE A 257 15.27 18.66 -8.09
C PHE A 257 15.56 17.16 -8.08
N VAL A 258 16.80 16.78 -7.79
CA VAL A 258 17.20 15.37 -7.72
C VAL A 258 17.82 14.99 -6.38
N GLY A 259 17.42 13.85 -5.85
CA GLY A 259 17.87 13.36 -4.56
C GLY A 259 17.37 11.96 -4.27
N ARG A 260 17.48 11.58 -3.01
CA ARG A 260 16.95 10.30 -2.53
C ARG A 260 15.42 10.36 -2.48
N ALA A 261 14.76 9.33 -2.99
CA ALA A 261 13.31 9.22 -2.94
C ALA A 261 12.90 7.76 -2.76
N HIS A 262 11.72 7.55 -2.17
CA HIS A 262 11.08 6.25 -2.07
C HIS A 262 10.78 5.66 -3.44
N GLY A 263 10.30 6.49 -4.35
CA GLY A 263 9.87 6.10 -5.70
C GLY A 263 8.52 5.38 -5.74
N ASP A 264 7.94 4.99 -4.61
CA ASP A 264 6.58 4.43 -4.55
C ASP A 264 5.91 4.84 -3.24
N LEU A 265 6.03 6.12 -2.88
CA LEU A 265 5.43 6.64 -1.66
C LEU A 265 3.91 6.65 -1.82
N HIS A 266 3.22 5.87 -1.01
CA HIS A 266 1.75 5.82 -0.97
C HIS A 266 1.24 5.37 0.40
N VAL A 267 -0.07 5.55 0.64
CA VAL A 267 -0.74 5.34 1.93
C VAL A 267 -0.64 3.92 2.50
N GLU A 268 -0.32 2.91 1.69
CA GLU A 268 -0.13 1.53 2.14
C GLU A 268 1.34 1.25 2.53
N ASN A 269 2.29 2.06 2.02
CA ASN A 269 3.71 2.00 2.35
C ASN A 269 4.10 2.91 3.52
N ILE A 270 3.13 3.58 4.13
CA ILE A 270 3.31 4.47 5.28
C ILE A 270 2.59 3.83 6.48
N LEU A 271 3.36 3.42 7.47
CA LEU A 271 2.88 2.86 8.73
C LEU A 271 2.93 3.91 9.84
N ILE A 272 1.86 3.99 10.62
CA ILE A 272 1.67 4.95 11.71
C ILE A 272 1.40 4.17 13.00
N PRO A 273 2.06 4.50 14.13
CA PRO A 273 1.76 3.87 15.41
C PRO A 273 0.33 4.17 15.89
N THR A 274 -0.44 3.16 16.30
CA THR A 274 -1.80 3.35 16.87
C THR A 274 -1.83 4.11 18.20
N ALA A 275 -0.76 4.02 19.00
CA ALA A 275 -0.72 4.55 20.36
C ALA A 275 -0.56 6.08 20.43
N VAL A 276 -0.18 6.74 19.32
CA VAL A 276 0.17 8.16 19.33
C VAL A 276 -1.01 8.98 18.81
N ARG A 277 -1.79 9.56 19.73
CA ARG A 277 -2.82 10.57 19.42
C ARG A 277 -2.24 11.89 18.89
N ASP A 278 -0.94 12.11 19.03
CA ASP A 278 -0.20 13.26 18.47
C ASP A 278 0.67 12.80 17.29
N ALA A 279 0.02 12.43 16.19
CA ALA A 279 0.56 11.79 15.00
C ALA A 279 1.40 12.72 14.09
N GLY A 280 2.17 13.65 14.68
CA GLY A 280 2.87 14.69 13.93
C GLY A 280 4.21 14.28 13.30
N THR A 281 4.84 13.18 13.74
CA THR A 281 6.22 12.85 13.33
C THR A 281 6.59 11.37 13.31
N ALA A 282 5.81 10.48 13.95
CA ALA A 282 6.15 9.07 14.05
C ALA A 282 5.51 8.26 12.90
N PHE A 283 6.32 7.87 11.91
CA PHE A 283 5.92 6.98 10.83
C PHE A 283 7.08 6.05 10.45
N GLN A 284 6.75 4.92 9.82
CA GLN A 284 7.72 4.05 9.16
C GLN A 284 7.32 3.82 7.70
N LEU A 285 8.32 3.80 6.82
CA LEU A 285 8.19 3.48 5.42
C LEU A 285 8.59 2.03 5.18
N ILE A 286 7.84 1.36 4.33
CA ILE A 286 8.06 -0.02 3.91
C ILE A 286 8.06 -0.11 2.38
N ASP A 287 8.58 -1.23 1.86
CA ASP A 287 8.72 -1.47 0.42
C ASP A 287 9.62 -0.45 -0.30
N LEU A 288 10.93 -0.65 -0.15
CA LEU A 288 11.95 0.18 -0.81
C LEU A 288 12.37 -0.38 -2.18
N SER A 289 11.52 -1.20 -2.82
CA SER A 289 11.82 -1.80 -4.12
C SER A 289 12.06 -0.77 -5.24
N ARG A 290 11.53 0.45 -5.08
CA ARG A 290 11.65 1.56 -6.03
C ARG A 290 12.58 2.68 -5.58
N TYR A 291 13.31 2.49 -4.47
CA TYR A 291 14.22 3.50 -3.94
C TYR A 291 15.31 3.86 -4.95
N ALA A 292 15.54 5.16 -5.11
CA ALA A 292 16.61 5.71 -5.95
C ALA A 292 17.26 6.92 -5.28
N ALA A 293 18.59 7.05 -5.45
CA ALA A 293 19.41 8.08 -4.82
C ALA A 293 19.49 9.39 -5.63
N ASP A 294 18.97 9.36 -6.85
CA ASP A 294 19.02 10.42 -7.86
C ASP A 294 17.67 10.57 -8.58
N ALA A 295 16.59 10.31 -7.85
CA ALA A 295 15.21 10.46 -8.30
C ALA A 295 14.78 11.93 -8.34
N VAL A 296 13.78 12.22 -9.18
CA VAL A 296 13.10 13.52 -9.21
C VAL A 296 12.27 13.68 -7.93
N LEU A 297 12.53 14.72 -7.13
CA LEU A 297 12.00 14.85 -5.77
C LEU A 297 10.52 15.24 -5.70
N THR A 298 9.99 15.90 -6.72
CA THR A 298 8.55 16.21 -6.85
C THR A 298 7.68 14.96 -7.06
N ARG A 299 8.28 13.82 -7.42
CA ARG A 299 7.59 12.56 -7.69
C ARG A 299 6.85 12.03 -6.48
N ASP A 300 7.52 11.87 -5.34
CA ASP A 300 6.95 11.18 -4.18
C ASP A 300 5.72 11.89 -3.60
N PRO A 301 5.73 13.22 -3.38
CA PRO A 301 4.53 13.96 -2.97
C PRO A 301 3.39 13.84 -3.97
N THR A 302 3.70 13.96 -5.27
CA THR A 302 2.71 13.86 -6.35
C THR A 302 2.11 12.46 -6.45
N HIS A 303 2.95 11.43 -6.29
CA HIS A 303 2.54 10.04 -6.31
C HIS A 303 1.65 9.69 -5.12
N LEU A 304 1.95 10.21 -3.93
CA LEU A 304 1.11 10.05 -2.73
C LEU A 304 -0.30 10.58 -2.98
N VAL A 305 -0.41 11.79 -3.56
CA VAL A 305 -1.71 12.42 -3.89
C VAL A 305 -2.48 11.59 -4.91
N LEU A 306 -1.83 11.20 -6.01
CA LEU A 306 -2.49 10.46 -7.09
C LEU A 306 -2.86 9.03 -6.69
N HIS A 307 -2.11 8.42 -5.76
CA HIS A 307 -2.48 7.13 -5.21
C HIS A 307 -3.77 7.20 -4.36
N VAL A 308 -3.96 8.27 -3.59
CA VAL A 308 -5.22 8.50 -2.86
C VAL A 308 -6.37 8.67 -3.85
N LEU A 309 -6.20 9.55 -4.85
CA LEU A 309 -7.22 9.79 -5.88
C LEU A 309 -7.61 8.50 -6.62
N ALA A 310 -6.63 7.67 -7.00
CA ALA A 310 -6.89 6.39 -7.66
C ALA A 310 -7.83 5.45 -6.88
N ARG A 311 -7.94 5.62 -5.55
CA ARG A 311 -8.81 4.84 -4.68
C ARG A 311 -10.12 5.55 -4.34
N THR A 312 -10.18 6.87 -4.49
CA THR A 312 -11.32 7.68 -4.05
C THR A 312 -12.08 8.35 -5.19
N LEU A 313 -11.65 8.20 -6.45
CA LEU A 313 -12.37 8.77 -7.61
C LEU A 313 -13.84 8.31 -7.66
N VAL A 314 -14.13 7.07 -7.25
CA VAL A 314 -15.50 6.52 -7.18
C VAL A 314 -16.41 7.33 -6.24
N GLU A 315 -15.84 7.98 -5.22
CA GLU A 315 -16.55 8.83 -4.27
C GLU A 315 -16.83 10.25 -4.81
N LEU A 316 -16.25 10.61 -5.96
CA LEU A 316 -16.35 11.94 -6.54
C LEU A 316 -17.36 11.98 -7.70
N SER A 317 -18.25 12.96 -7.65
CA SER A 317 -19.12 13.32 -8.78
C SER A 317 -18.32 13.77 -10.01
N PRO A 318 -18.89 13.72 -11.24
CA PRO A 318 -18.19 14.18 -12.44
C PRO A 318 -17.65 15.62 -12.35
N ALA A 319 -18.44 16.54 -11.76
CA ALA A 319 -18.00 17.92 -11.54
C ALA A 319 -16.81 18.02 -10.56
N GLN A 320 -16.83 17.24 -9.48
CA GLN A 320 -15.71 17.16 -8.54
C GLN A 320 -14.45 16.56 -9.17
N ARG A 321 -14.61 15.55 -10.04
CA ARG A 321 -13.51 14.95 -10.79
C ARG A 321 -12.84 15.97 -11.71
N THR A 322 -13.61 16.79 -12.42
CA THR A 322 -13.08 17.90 -13.23
C THR A 322 -12.39 18.95 -12.35
N ALA A 323 -13.06 19.43 -11.30
CA ALA A 323 -12.48 20.42 -10.39
C ALA A 323 -11.20 19.92 -9.68
N THR A 324 -11.04 18.61 -9.51
CA THR A 324 -9.81 18.02 -8.96
C THR A 324 -8.63 18.16 -9.93
N ILE A 325 -8.85 18.07 -11.25
CA ILE A 325 -7.81 18.31 -12.25
C ILE A 325 -7.33 19.76 -12.14
N ASP A 326 -8.26 20.70 -12.11
CA ASP A 326 -7.96 22.13 -11.98
C ASP A 326 -7.19 22.39 -10.68
N LEU A 327 -7.69 21.85 -9.56
CA LEU A 327 -7.04 21.98 -8.26
C LEU A 327 -5.61 21.44 -8.27
N LEU A 328 -5.31 20.33 -8.96
CA LEU A 328 -3.96 19.76 -9.01
C LEU A 328 -2.98 20.60 -9.83
N LEU A 329 -3.47 21.32 -10.83
CA LEU A 329 -2.66 22.04 -11.82
C LEU A 329 -2.57 23.54 -11.54
N ASP A 330 -3.54 24.11 -10.85
CA ASP A 330 -3.58 25.51 -10.42
C ASP A 330 -3.47 25.59 -8.89
N PRO A 331 -2.32 26.05 -8.35
CA PRO A 331 -2.13 26.13 -6.92
C PRO A 331 -2.98 27.20 -6.22
N ASP A 332 -3.53 28.16 -6.96
CA ASP A 332 -4.25 29.32 -6.40
C ASP A 332 -5.75 29.04 -6.19
N LEU A 333 -6.25 27.87 -6.61
CA LEU A 333 -7.65 27.47 -6.42
C LEU A 333 -7.94 27.05 -4.97
N ASP A 334 -9.04 27.58 -4.42
CA ASP A 334 -9.47 27.36 -3.02
C ASP A 334 -10.18 26.02 -2.77
N GLY A 335 -10.34 25.19 -3.80
CA GLY A 335 -10.95 23.87 -3.72
C GLY A 335 -12.44 23.87 -3.37
N ALA A 336 -13.17 24.99 -3.57
CA ALA A 336 -14.58 25.10 -3.18
C ALA A 336 -15.50 24.00 -3.76
N LEU A 337 -15.13 23.42 -4.90
CA LEU A 337 -15.91 22.38 -5.59
C LEU A 337 -15.53 20.95 -5.19
N VAL A 338 -14.47 20.73 -4.42
CA VAL A 338 -14.03 19.37 -4.00
C VAL A 338 -14.36 19.10 -2.52
N PRO A 339 -14.46 17.83 -2.10
CA PRO A 339 -14.64 17.51 -0.68
C PRO A 339 -13.55 18.13 0.19
N ARG A 340 -13.93 18.71 1.34
CA ARG A 340 -13.00 19.41 2.24
C ARG A 340 -11.80 18.57 2.65
N TRP A 341 -11.99 17.27 2.93
CA TRP A 341 -10.89 16.38 3.32
C TRP A 341 -9.85 16.25 2.21
N LEU A 342 -10.30 16.21 0.95
CA LEU A 342 -9.43 16.04 -0.22
C LEU A 342 -8.64 17.32 -0.48
N TRP A 343 -9.30 18.48 -0.41
CA TRP A 343 -8.62 19.77 -0.50
C TRP A 343 -7.58 19.94 0.60
N LEU A 344 -7.94 19.70 1.87
CA LEU A 344 -7.00 19.79 3.01
C LEU A 344 -5.77 18.90 2.80
N PHE A 345 -5.96 17.68 2.33
CA PHE A 345 -4.87 16.76 2.05
C PHE A 345 -3.97 17.24 0.91
N ILE A 346 -4.54 17.62 -0.23
CA ILE A 346 -3.78 18.12 -1.40
C ILE A 346 -3.00 19.38 -1.02
N ASP A 347 -3.65 20.32 -0.34
CA ASP A 347 -3.07 21.59 0.09
C ASP A 347 -1.91 21.38 1.07
N GLN A 348 -2.06 20.52 2.07
CA GLN A 348 -1.00 20.24 3.06
C GLN A 348 0.20 19.52 2.45
N VAL A 349 -0.02 18.57 1.53
CA VAL A 349 1.07 17.89 0.80
C VAL A 349 1.80 18.86 -0.13
N ARG A 350 1.06 19.71 -0.85
CA ARG A 350 1.64 20.76 -1.70
C ARG A 350 2.46 21.74 -0.88
N SER A 351 1.86 22.29 0.19
CA SER A 351 2.49 23.26 1.07
C SER A 351 3.78 22.72 1.66
N ALA A 352 3.82 21.44 2.07
CA ALA A 352 5.05 20.81 2.55
C ALA A 352 6.20 20.85 1.52
N GLY A 353 5.91 20.57 0.25
CA GLY A 353 6.89 20.64 -0.83
C GLY A 353 7.31 22.06 -1.17
N GLU A 354 6.35 22.99 -1.26
CA GLU A 354 6.63 24.40 -1.55
C GLU A 354 7.42 25.07 -0.43
N ASP A 355 7.08 24.82 0.84
CA ASP A 355 7.79 25.35 2.00
C ASP A 355 9.24 24.89 2.01
N TRP A 356 9.49 23.61 1.69
CA TRP A 356 10.84 23.06 1.55
C TRP A 356 11.63 23.76 0.44
N ALA A 357 11.04 23.92 -0.75
CA ALA A 357 11.70 24.60 -1.87
C ALA A 357 11.91 26.10 -1.58
N ARG A 358 10.95 26.75 -0.92
CA ARG A 358 11.00 28.15 -0.50
C ARG A 358 12.10 28.42 0.51
N ALA A 359 12.36 27.48 1.44
CA ALA A 359 13.49 27.58 2.36
C ALA A 359 14.84 27.66 1.64
N ALA A 360 14.94 27.09 0.43
CA ALA A 360 16.10 27.19 -0.44
C ALA A 360 16.02 28.34 -1.48
N GLY A 361 14.94 29.14 -1.47
CA GLY A 361 14.72 30.22 -2.45
C GLY A 361 14.37 29.74 -3.86
N LEU A 362 13.87 28.50 -4.00
CA LEU A 362 13.70 27.81 -5.29
C LEU A 362 12.25 27.38 -5.56
N VAL A 363 11.27 28.13 -5.03
CA VAL A 363 9.85 27.80 -5.15
C VAL A 363 9.35 27.81 -6.60
N GLU A 364 9.85 28.73 -7.43
CA GLU A 364 9.49 28.80 -8.85
C GLU A 364 9.97 27.55 -9.61
N GLN A 365 11.22 27.13 -9.39
CA GLN A 365 11.76 25.91 -10.00
C GLN A 365 11.00 24.65 -9.55
N TRP A 366 10.43 24.67 -8.34
CA TRP A 366 9.60 23.58 -7.85
C TRP A 366 8.28 23.53 -8.61
N ARG A 367 7.63 24.69 -8.77
CA ARG A 367 6.37 24.84 -9.51
C ARG A 367 6.53 24.48 -10.99
N ASP A 368 7.61 24.89 -11.64
CA ASP A 368 7.93 24.54 -13.04
C ASP A 368 8.02 23.01 -13.27
N GLN A 369 8.40 22.24 -12.25
CA GLN A 369 8.56 20.78 -12.35
C GLN A 369 7.28 19.98 -12.02
N LEU A 370 6.33 20.59 -11.30
CA LEU A 370 5.13 19.89 -10.82
C LEU A 370 4.29 19.31 -11.97
N PRO A 371 4.00 20.04 -13.08
CA PRO A 371 3.22 19.49 -14.19
C PRO A 371 3.83 18.22 -14.78
N LEU A 372 5.16 18.13 -14.92
CA LEU A 372 5.84 16.93 -15.41
C LEU A 372 5.69 15.75 -14.46
N SER A 373 5.65 16.01 -13.16
CA SER A 373 5.47 14.98 -12.12
C SER A 373 4.04 14.50 -12.05
N VAL A 374 3.06 15.42 -12.17
CA VAL A 374 1.64 15.09 -12.28
C VAL A 374 1.41 14.24 -13.53
N LEU A 375 1.98 14.62 -14.67
CA LEU A 375 1.93 13.84 -15.92
C LEU A 375 2.49 12.43 -15.71
N ALA A 376 3.72 12.31 -15.19
CA ALA A 376 4.37 11.01 -15.01
C ALA A 376 3.61 10.09 -14.02
N CYS A 377 3.12 10.64 -12.91
CA CYS A 377 2.36 9.89 -11.93
C CYS A 377 0.95 9.53 -12.43
N ALA A 378 0.30 10.39 -13.21
CA ALA A 378 -0.99 10.10 -13.85
C ALA A 378 -0.85 8.98 -14.88
N LEU A 379 0.19 9.01 -15.72
CA LEU A 379 0.53 7.91 -16.63
C LEU A 379 0.87 6.61 -15.86
N THR A 380 1.54 6.72 -14.72
CA THR A 380 1.79 5.57 -13.84
C THR A 380 0.48 4.96 -13.35
N CYS A 381 -0.48 5.78 -12.90
CA CYS A 381 -1.80 5.30 -12.49
C CYS A 381 -2.56 4.69 -13.67
N LEU A 382 -2.57 5.33 -14.84
CA LEU A 382 -3.17 4.81 -16.07
C LEU A 382 -2.63 3.42 -16.44
N GLY A 383 -1.33 3.20 -16.28
CA GLY A 383 -0.66 1.93 -16.59
C GLY A 383 -0.79 0.84 -15.52
N ARG A 384 -1.30 1.12 -14.31
CA ARG A 384 -1.42 0.13 -13.23
C ARG A 384 -2.58 -0.84 -13.47
N ALA A 385 -2.35 -2.12 -13.19
CA ALA A 385 -3.39 -3.16 -13.30
C ALA A 385 -4.59 -2.90 -12.36
N SER A 386 -4.30 -2.38 -11.16
CA SER A 386 -5.29 -2.06 -10.13
C SER A 386 -6.18 -0.85 -10.44
N THR A 387 -5.87 -0.09 -11.49
CA THR A 387 -6.67 1.09 -11.85
C THR A 387 -7.94 0.65 -12.57
N ARG A 388 -9.09 1.00 -11.97
CA ARG A 388 -10.44 0.75 -12.51
C ARG A 388 -10.53 1.25 -13.93
N GLU A 389 -11.18 0.47 -14.81
CA GLU A 389 -11.25 0.81 -16.24
C GLU A 389 -11.95 2.16 -16.47
N GLU A 390 -13.03 2.42 -15.73
CA GLU A 390 -13.80 3.68 -15.73
C GLU A 390 -12.95 4.91 -15.38
N ASP A 391 -11.95 4.75 -14.53
CA ASP A 391 -11.14 5.87 -14.03
C ASP A 391 -9.91 6.13 -14.92
N ARG A 392 -9.63 5.26 -15.89
CA ARG A 392 -8.47 5.43 -16.80
C ARG A 392 -8.60 6.65 -17.70
N GLY A 393 -9.80 6.94 -18.20
CA GLY A 393 -10.06 8.15 -18.99
C GLY A 393 -9.68 9.41 -18.22
N TRP A 394 -10.00 9.46 -16.93
CA TRP A 394 -9.66 10.57 -16.05
C TRP A 394 -8.14 10.75 -15.88
N PHE A 395 -7.38 9.66 -15.69
CA PHE A 395 -5.91 9.76 -15.60
C PHE A 395 -5.24 10.18 -16.92
N LEU A 396 -5.76 9.74 -18.07
CA LEU A 396 -5.28 10.21 -19.36
C LEU A 396 -5.58 11.71 -19.53
N ARG A 397 -6.78 12.15 -19.16
CA ARG A 397 -7.20 13.56 -19.18
C ARG A 397 -6.32 14.43 -18.27
N LEU A 398 -6.03 13.97 -17.05
CA LEU A 398 -5.10 14.66 -16.14
C LEU A 398 -3.69 14.76 -16.74
N ALA A 399 -3.16 13.67 -17.30
CA ALA A 399 -1.83 13.68 -17.91
C ALA A 399 -1.75 14.64 -19.11
N ALA A 400 -2.80 14.70 -19.93
CA ALA A 400 -2.87 15.60 -21.08
C ALA A 400 -3.02 17.08 -20.66
N ASN A 401 -3.81 17.38 -19.64
CA ASN A 401 -3.91 18.73 -19.07
C ASN A 401 -2.59 19.18 -18.41
N ALA A 402 -1.92 18.28 -17.69
CA ALA A 402 -0.60 18.56 -17.13
C ALA A 402 0.45 18.85 -18.23
N ALA A 403 0.37 18.15 -19.37
CA ALA A 403 1.18 18.45 -20.54
C ALA A 403 0.86 19.84 -21.12
N ALA A 404 -0.42 20.22 -21.22
CA ALA A 404 -0.83 21.53 -21.70
C ALA A 404 -0.32 22.66 -20.80
N VAL A 405 -0.52 22.56 -19.49
CA VAL A 405 -0.03 23.54 -18.51
C VAL A 405 1.48 23.71 -18.62
N PHE A 406 2.23 22.62 -18.73
CA PHE A 406 3.67 22.69 -18.92
C PHE A 406 4.08 23.42 -20.20
N LEU A 407 3.44 23.10 -21.33
CA LEU A 407 3.77 23.74 -22.61
C LEU A 407 3.40 25.23 -22.61
N ASP A 408 2.30 25.62 -21.98
CA ASP A 408 1.86 27.00 -21.84
C ASP A 408 2.84 27.82 -20.96
N GLN A 409 3.22 27.29 -19.79
CA GLN A 409 4.22 27.90 -18.90
C GLN A 409 5.56 28.20 -19.59
N HIS A 410 5.91 27.41 -20.60
CA HIS A 410 7.15 27.57 -21.38
C HIS A 410 6.94 28.18 -22.78
N GLY A 411 5.74 28.65 -23.11
CA GLY A 411 5.44 29.34 -24.38
C GLY A 411 5.53 28.45 -25.63
N LEU A 412 5.38 27.13 -25.48
CA LEU A 412 5.56 26.14 -26.55
C LEU A 412 4.24 25.80 -27.27
N ASP A 413 3.09 26.17 -26.69
CA ASP A 413 1.77 25.85 -27.22
C ASP A 413 1.44 26.66 -28.50
N GLN A 414 2.11 27.81 -28.71
CA GLN A 414 1.83 28.75 -29.81
C GLN A 414 2.57 28.45 -31.13
N HIS A 415 3.56 27.56 -31.15
CA HIS A 415 4.44 27.40 -32.33
C HIS A 415 4.19 26.15 -33.18
N GLY A 416 3.23 25.29 -32.81
CA GLY A 416 2.99 24.00 -33.48
C GLY A 416 1.73 23.89 -34.34
N LEU A 417 0.79 24.83 -34.25
CA LEU A 417 -0.52 24.73 -34.92
C LEU A 417 -0.62 25.53 -36.22
N GLU A 418 0.25 26.52 -36.45
CA GLU A 418 0.15 27.39 -37.64
C GLU A 418 1.02 26.94 -38.83
N GLN A 419 2.07 26.13 -38.62
CA GLN A 419 3.06 25.92 -39.69
C GLN A 419 2.76 24.81 -40.71
N HIS A 420 1.73 23.98 -40.53
CA HIS A 420 1.43 22.88 -41.48
C HIS A 420 -0.05 22.81 -41.96
N GLY A 421 -0.80 23.90 -41.81
CA GLY A 421 -2.20 24.00 -42.28
C GLY A 421 -2.41 24.58 -43.68
N LEU A 422 -1.35 25.03 -44.36
CA LEU A 422 -1.45 25.79 -45.62
C LEU A 422 -0.61 25.23 -46.76
N GLU A 423 -0.58 23.91 -46.97
CA GLU A 423 -0.24 23.34 -48.28
C GLU A 423 -1.17 22.15 -48.59
N ARG A 424 -2.40 22.46 -49.00
CA ARG A 424 -3.25 21.57 -49.80
C ARG A 424 -3.77 22.34 -51.01
N HIS A 425 -2.93 22.45 -52.04
CA HIS A 425 -3.43 22.60 -53.40
C HIS A 425 -3.65 21.21 -54.00
N GLY A 426 -4.83 21.02 -54.60
CA GLY A 426 -5.35 19.75 -55.09
C GLY A 426 -4.60 19.19 -56.32
N PRO A 427 -4.93 17.94 -56.70
CA PRO A 427 -4.21 17.23 -57.75
C PRO A 427 -4.77 17.58 -59.13
N GLU A 428 -3.90 18.03 -60.04
CA GLU A 428 -4.18 17.95 -61.47
C GLU A 428 -3.15 17.02 -62.13
N HIS A 429 -3.70 16.05 -62.86
CA HIS A 429 -3.02 15.01 -63.61
C HIS A 429 -2.22 15.58 -64.80
N SER A 430 -1.04 15.01 -65.09
CA SER A 430 -0.50 14.73 -66.43
C SER A 430 0.80 13.90 -66.34
N ASP A 431 0.76 12.64 -66.80
CA ASP A 431 1.92 11.78 -67.13
C ASP A 431 2.52 12.19 -68.51
N PRO A 432 3.52 11.48 -69.09
CA PRO A 432 4.93 11.36 -68.70
C PRO A 432 5.87 11.62 -69.92
N GLU A 433 7.05 12.23 -69.75
CA GLU A 433 8.09 12.17 -70.80
C GLU A 433 9.51 11.95 -70.27
N HIS A 434 10.17 11.01 -70.95
CA HIS A 434 11.56 10.59 -70.82
C HIS A 434 12.58 11.72 -70.96
N SER A 435 13.70 11.65 -70.24
CA SER A 435 15.09 11.69 -70.78
C SER A 435 16.15 11.70 -69.67
N ASP A 436 16.87 10.58 -69.58
CA ASP A 436 18.26 10.28 -69.19
C ASP A 436 19.08 10.99 -68.09
N PRO A 437 20.06 10.26 -67.50
CA PRO A 437 20.78 10.65 -66.29
C PRO A 437 22.19 11.21 -66.56
N GLU A 438 22.60 12.24 -65.82
CA GLU A 438 24.01 12.65 -65.75
C GLU A 438 24.68 12.14 -64.47
N GLN A 439 25.73 11.35 -64.67
CA GLN A 439 26.71 10.93 -63.66
C GLN A 439 27.53 12.13 -63.15
N PRO A 440 28.18 11.97 -61.99
CA PRO A 440 29.63 12.15 -62.01
C PRO A 440 30.42 10.94 -61.48
N ASP A 441 31.55 10.75 -62.17
CA ASP A 441 32.59 9.74 -62.05
C ASP A 441 33.30 9.70 -60.66
N PRO A 442 33.74 8.53 -60.16
CA PRO A 442 34.42 8.37 -58.88
C PRO A 442 35.94 8.25 -59.08
N GLN A 443 36.74 9.06 -58.36
CA GLN A 443 38.17 8.75 -58.19
C GLN A 443 38.82 9.59 -57.07
N ARG A 444 39.15 8.94 -55.94
CA ARG A 444 40.55 8.75 -55.47
C ARG A 444 40.59 8.06 -54.11
N GLN A 445 41.35 6.96 -54.07
CA GLN A 445 41.66 6.15 -52.90
C GLN A 445 42.95 6.62 -52.19
N GLY A 446 42.90 6.61 -50.85
CA GLY A 446 43.96 6.20 -49.91
C GLY A 446 45.03 7.24 -49.48
N PRO A 447 45.79 6.99 -48.38
CA PRO A 447 45.66 5.92 -47.38
C PRO A 447 45.69 6.39 -45.90
N GLN A 448 45.37 5.45 -45.02
CA GLN A 448 45.53 5.47 -43.56
C GLN A 448 46.95 5.85 -43.12
N ARG A 449 47.06 6.67 -42.06
CA ARG A 449 48.24 6.69 -41.17
C ARG A 449 47.81 6.79 -39.72
N GLN A 450 48.22 5.76 -38.97
CA GLN A 450 48.24 5.72 -37.51
C GLN A 450 49.23 6.77 -36.98
N GLY A 451 48.86 7.43 -35.87
CA GLY A 451 49.73 8.32 -35.09
C GLY A 451 49.57 8.01 -33.59
N PRO A 452 50.62 8.22 -32.78
CA PRO A 452 51.06 7.20 -31.82
C PRO A 452 50.66 7.46 -30.36
N GLN A 453 50.59 6.36 -29.61
CA GLN A 453 50.71 6.32 -28.16
C GLN A 453 52.06 6.92 -27.73
N ARG A 454 52.04 7.76 -26.69
CA ARG A 454 53.23 8.06 -25.88
C ARG A 454 52.92 7.85 -24.41
N GLN A 455 53.68 6.93 -23.83
CA GLN A 455 53.83 6.69 -22.40
C GLN A 455 54.96 7.58 -21.83
N GLY A 456 54.82 7.92 -20.55
CA GLY A 456 55.91 8.08 -19.58
C GLY A 456 56.23 9.51 -19.13
N PRO A 457 56.82 9.72 -17.93
CA PRO A 457 57.41 8.70 -17.04
C PRO A 457 56.93 8.73 -15.57
N GLN A 458 57.00 7.56 -14.93
CA GLN A 458 57.18 7.41 -13.48
C GLN A 458 58.65 7.68 -13.12
N ARG A 459 58.90 8.15 -11.89
CA ARG A 459 60.07 7.80 -11.04
C ARG A 459 59.87 8.33 -9.59
N PRO A 460 60.62 7.81 -8.59
CA PRO A 460 60.01 7.12 -7.44
C PRO A 460 60.53 7.57 -6.05
N GLY A 461 60.00 6.94 -5.01
CA GLY A 461 60.63 6.71 -3.71
C GLY A 461 60.10 7.60 -2.58
N ALA A 462 59.94 7.18 -1.34
CA ALA A 462 59.89 5.90 -0.61
C ALA A 462 59.79 6.30 0.89
N ASP A 463 59.24 5.41 1.72
CA ASP A 463 59.46 5.29 3.17
C ASP A 463 58.88 6.40 4.09
N GLU A 464 58.27 6.17 5.26
CA GLU A 464 57.66 5.06 6.01
C GLU A 464 57.03 5.71 7.29
N PRO A 465 56.50 5.01 8.33
CA PRO A 465 55.26 5.38 9.02
C PRO A 465 55.46 5.88 10.47
N GLY A 466 54.36 6.22 11.18
CA GLY A 466 54.38 6.27 12.65
C GLY A 466 53.25 7.02 13.35
N ASP A 467 52.52 6.26 14.17
CA ASP A 467 51.97 6.60 15.50
C ASP A 467 50.69 7.45 15.69
N ALA A 468 49.69 6.76 16.26
CA ALA A 468 48.84 7.24 17.34
C ALA A 468 49.40 6.72 18.69
N PRO A 469 48.88 7.09 19.88
CA PRO A 469 48.14 8.28 20.35
C PRO A 469 48.94 9.03 21.47
N PRO A 470 48.35 9.99 22.20
CA PRO A 470 48.15 9.69 23.63
C PRO A 470 46.96 10.39 24.33
N GLU A 471 46.45 9.72 25.38
CA GLU A 471 45.99 10.29 26.66
C GLU A 471 46.91 9.70 27.77
N PRO A 472 46.93 10.10 29.07
CA PRO A 472 45.97 10.93 29.85
C PRO A 472 46.62 11.96 30.83
N LEU A 473 45.80 12.74 31.58
CA LEU A 473 45.86 12.93 33.06
C LEU A 473 45.09 14.19 33.59
N VAL A 474 43.98 13.91 34.30
CA VAL A 474 43.59 14.29 35.69
C VAL A 474 43.63 15.77 36.17
N ALA A 475 42.44 16.27 36.57
CA ALA A 475 42.04 16.84 37.90
C ALA A 475 40.85 17.83 37.72
N GLY A 476 39.77 17.90 38.51
CA GLY A 476 39.29 17.21 39.70
C GLY A 476 38.11 18.00 40.34
N ALA A 477 37.25 17.29 41.09
CA ALA A 477 36.24 17.74 42.07
C ALA A 477 34.95 18.47 41.58
N ALA A 478 33.77 18.36 42.20
CA ALA A 478 33.15 17.50 43.22
C ALA A 478 31.66 17.94 43.37
N ASN A 479 30.84 17.12 44.04
CA ASN A 479 29.47 17.35 44.57
C ASN A 479 28.31 17.14 43.58
N GLY A 480 27.25 16.38 43.86
CA GLY A 480 26.85 15.64 45.05
C GLY A 480 25.38 15.21 44.88
N THR A 481 25.10 13.92 45.04
CA THR A 481 23.74 13.35 45.15
C THR A 481 23.14 13.74 46.53
N PRO A 482 21.81 13.62 46.74
CA PRO A 482 21.34 12.34 47.26
C PRO A 482 19.94 11.88 46.79
N SER A 483 19.84 10.56 46.64
CA SER A 483 18.62 9.76 46.61
C SER A 483 17.93 9.70 47.98
N ARG A 484 16.60 9.53 47.99
CA ARG A 484 15.82 9.08 49.16
C ARG A 484 14.90 7.92 48.77
N THR A 485 15.15 6.75 49.37
CA THR A 485 14.20 5.67 49.65
C THR A 485 13.40 5.99 50.93
N PRO A 486 12.25 5.31 51.18
CA PRO A 486 12.18 4.08 52.03
C PRO A 486 11.23 3.01 51.42
N ALA A 487 11.42 1.69 51.54
CA ALA A 487 11.49 0.76 52.69
C ALA A 487 10.14 0.52 53.44
N ASP A 488 9.45 -0.54 52.99
CA ASP A 488 8.89 -1.72 53.70
C ASP A 488 8.18 -1.63 55.09
N SER A 489 7.02 -2.31 55.21
CA SER A 489 6.53 -2.98 56.44
C SER A 489 5.25 -3.84 56.24
N THR A 490 5.48 -5.15 56.17
CA THR A 490 4.80 -6.32 56.80
C THR A 490 3.38 -6.28 57.43
N THR A 491 2.62 -7.33 57.04
CA THR A 491 1.79 -8.30 57.82
C THR A 491 0.36 -8.00 58.32
N GLY A 492 -0.58 -8.88 57.94
CA GLY A 492 -1.83 -9.19 58.67
C GLY A 492 -2.89 -9.94 57.84
N GLY A 493 -3.13 -11.23 58.13
CA GLY A 493 -4.38 -11.96 57.80
C GLY A 493 -4.87 -12.71 59.06
N PRO A 494 -5.89 -13.59 59.04
CA PRO A 494 -7.05 -13.78 58.14
C PRO A 494 -8.40 -13.69 58.90
N GLY A 495 -9.54 -13.64 58.19
CA GLY A 495 -10.89 -13.71 58.79
C GLY A 495 -11.93 -14.26 57.81
N ALA A 496 -12.62 -15.33 58.20
CA ALA A 496 -13.42 -16.21 57.36
C ALA A 496 -14.88 -15.74 57.13
N SER A 497 -15.37 -15.97 55.89
CA SER A 497 -16.70 -16.47 55.44
C SER A 497 -18.02 -15.90 56.00
N PRO A 498 -19.07 -15.69 55.15
CA PRO A 498 -19.72 -16.82 54.48
C PRO A 498 -20.18 -16.63 53.03
N ARG A 499 -20.31 -17.78 52.36
CA ARG A 499 -21.03 -18.02 51.11
C ARG A 499 -22.43 -17.38 51.10
N ARG A 500 -22.77 -16.71 50.00
CA ARG A 500 -24.15 -16.62 49.48
C ARG A 500 -24.14 -16.95 47.99
N ALA A 501 -25.05 -17.85 47.62
CA ALA A 501 -25.40 -18.21 46.27
C ALA A 501 -26.34 -17.18 45.65
N GLY A 502 -26.29 -17.06 44.31
CA GLY A 502 -27.39 -16.60 43.47
C GLY A 502 -27.45 -15.10 43.20
N GLY A 503 -27.16 -14.71 41.95
CA GLY A 503 -27.43 -13.38 41.42
C GLY A 503 -26.74 -13.17 40.07
N VAL A 504 -27.49 -13.43 39.00
CA VAL A 504 -27.14 -13.26 37.58
C VAL A 504 -26.49 -11.89 37.33
N ALA A 505 -25.28 -11.87 36.79
CA ALA A 505 -24.67 -10.68 36.22
C ALA A 505 -25.00 -10.64 34.73
N ASP A 506 -25.75 -9.61 34.34
CA ASP A 506 -26.21 -9.28 32.99
C ASP A 506 -25.00 -9.07 32.05
N GLY A 507 -24.73 -10.09 31.23
CA GLY A 507 -23.66 -10.10 30.23
C GLY A 507 -24.14 -9.46 28.93
N SER A 508 -23.30 -8.64 28.33
CA SER A 508 -23.53 -8.01 27.03
C SER A 508 -23.97 -9.02 25.96
N ALA A 509 -25.24 -8.96 25.54
CA ALA A 509 -25.82 -9.92 24.60
C ALA A 509 -25.09 -9.95 23.24
N VAL A 510 -24.62 -11.11 22.80
CA VAL A 510 -24.01 -11.34 21.47
C VAL A 510 -25.07 -11.15 20.38
N ASP A 511 -24.72 -10.46 19.28
CA ASP A 511 -25.65 -10.21 18.16
C ASP A 511 -25.60 -11.34 17.12
N VAL A 512 -24.40 -11.88 16.87
CA VAL A 512 -24.11 -12.90 15.86
C VAL A 512 -23.14 -13.93 16.38
N VAL A 513 -23.41 -15.22 16.16
CA VAL A 513 -22.40 -16.28 16.24
C VAL A 513 -21.94 -16.64 14.82
N LEU A 514 -20.63 -16.82 14.61
CA LEU A 514 -20.05 -17.20 13.33
C LEU A 514 -19.44 -18.60 13.41
N SER A 515 -20.17 -19.59 12.91
CA SER A 515 -19.74 -20.98 12.82
C SER A 515 -18.87 -21.21 11.58
N HIS A 516 -17.73 -21.86 11.76
CA HIS A 516 -16.79 -22.16 10.70
C HIS A 516 -15.94 -23.39 11.02
N THR A 517 -15.33 -24.02 10.01
CA THR A 517 -14.31 -25.04 10.22
C THR A 517 -12.93 -24.40 10.42
N ARG A 518 -11.94 -25.22 10.82
CA ARG A 518 -10.54 -24.77 10.87
C ARG A 518 -10.00 -24.37 9.49
N ALA A 519 -10.44 -25.03 8.41
CA ALA A 519 -10.04 -24.69 7.05
C ALA A 519 -10.60 -23.31 6.62
N ASP A 520 -11.73 -22.90 7.20
CA ASP A 520 -12.40 -21.64 6.90
C ASP A 520 -12.01 -20.49 7.84
N ALA A 521 -11.00 -20.68 8.69
CA ALA A 521 -10.66 -19.72 9.75
C ALA A 521 -10.26 -18.32 9.23
N GLU A 522 -9.63 -18.25 8.06
CA GLU A 522 -9.29 -16.97 7.41
C GLU A 522 -10.54 -16.24 6.94
N TRP A 523 -11.47 -16.95 6.30
CA TRP A 523 -12.77 -16.41 5.89
C TRP A 523 -13.61 -15.98 7.09
N ALA A 524 -13.62 -16.78 8.15
CA ALA A 524 -14.34 -16.43 9.38
C ALA A 524 -13.75 -15.18 10.05
N SER A 525 -12.42 -15.06 10.08
CA SER A 525 -11.74 -13.85 10.59
C SER A 525 -12.06 -12.63 9.75
N TRP A 526 -12.06 -12.76 8.42
CA TRP A 526 -12.39 -11.68 7.50
C TRP A 526 -13.86 -11.24 7.65
N ILE A 527 -14.80 -12.19 7.65
CA ILE A 527 -16.24 -11.92 7.85
C ILE A 527 -16.47 -11.26 9.21
N GLY A 528 -15.89 -11.81 10.27
CA GLY A 528 -15.98 -11.26 11.63
C GLY A 528 -15.50 -9.81 11.69
N TRP A 529 -14.32 -9.53 11.13
CA TRP A 529 -13.73 -8.19 11.11
C TRP A 529 -14.64 -7.16 10.40
N HIS A 530 -15.18 -7.49 9.23
CA HIS A 530 -16.05 -6.57 8.48
C HIS A 530 -17.40 -6.36 9.15
N LEU A 531 -17.95 -7.38 9.80
CA LEU A 531 -19.20 -7.24 10.56
C LEU A 531 -18.99 -6.44 11.84
N GLU A 532 -17.89 -6.64 12.56
CA GLU A 532 -17.52 -5.81 13.70
C GLU A 532 -17.34 -4.34 13.30
N ALA A 533 -16.67 -4.08 12.18
CA ALA A 533 -16.54 -2.74 11.60
C ALA A 533 -17.91 -2.12 11.22
N ALA A 534 -18.88 -2.94 10.81
CA ALA A 534 -20.26 -2.53 10.56
C ALA A 534 -21.14 -2.44 11.84
N GLY A 535 -20.56 -2.66 13.02
CA GLY A 535 -21.20 -2.50 14.33
C GLY A 535 -21.93 -3.74 14.85
N TRP A 536 -21.61 -4.93 14.35
CA TRP A 536 -22.10 -6.20 14.89
C TRP A 536 -21.21 -6.71 16.02
N ARG A 537 -21.79 -7.30 17.07
CA ARG A 537 -21.00 -8.10 18.03
C ARG A 537 -20.99 -9.56 17.60
N VAL A 538 -19.85 -9.97 17.06
CA VAL A 538 -19.63 -11.31 16.51
C VAL A 538 -18.92 -12.17 17.55
N LEU A 539 -19.43 -13.38 17.78
CA LEU A 539 -18.74 -14.41 18.54
C LEU A 539 -18.29 -15.50 17.55
N PRO A 540 -16.99 -15.67 17.31
CA PRO A 540 -16.51 -16.78 16.49
C PRO A 540 -16.76 -18.11 17.22
N HIS A 541 -17.26 -19.10 16.49
CA HIS A 541 -17.54 -20.44 16.98
C HIS A 541 -16.83 -21.47 16.09
N LEU A 542 -15.95 -22.24 16.69
CA LEU A 542 -15.27 -23.39 16.08
C LEU A 542 -15.96 -24.65 16.61
N ASP A 543 -16.59 -25.42 15.73
CA ASP A 543 -17.00 -26.78 16.05
C ASP A 543 -15.75 -27.68 15.90
N ASP A 544 -15.10 -28.06 17.01
CA ASP A 544 -14.00 -29.03 17.02
C ASP A 544 -14.50 -30.36 17.62
N PRO A 545 -14.75 -31.40 16.79
CA PRO A 545 -15.22 -32.70 17.28
C PRO A 545 -14.15 -33.52 18.02
N ASP A 546 -12.86 -33.15 17.92
CA ASP A 546 -11.74 -33.89 18.51
C ASP A 546 -11.26 -33.29 19.85
N ASN A 547 -11.83 -32.17 20.31
CA ASN A 547 -11.39 -31.51 21.54
C ASN A 547 -12.55 -30.82 22.31
N PRO A 548 -13.37 -31.58 23.07
CA PRO A 548 -14.52 -31.04 23.80
C PRO A 548 -14.17 -30.20 25.05
N ASP A 549 -12.89 -30.13 25.45
CA ASP A 549 -12.48 -29.62 26.78
C ASP A 549 -11.57 -28.37 26.75
N GLU A 550 -11.35 -27.72 25.60
CA GLU A 550 -10.46 -26.54 25.51
C GLU A 550 -11.22 -25.20 25.32
N PRO A 551 -11.48 -24.43 26.40
CA PRO A 551 -12.18 -23.16 26.33
C PRO A 551 -11.23 -22.01 25.97
N SER A 552 -11.28 -21.57 24.71
CA SER A 552 -10.69 -20.28 24.31
C SER A 552 -11.61 -19.13 24.73
N GLY A 553 -11.41 -18.61 25.95
CA GLY A 553 -11.85 -17.27 26.40
C GLY A 553 -13.34 -16.90 26.31
N LEU A 554 -14.01 -16.83 27.47
CA LEU A 554 -15.34 -16.23 27.70
C LEU A 554 -16.52 -16.86 26.90
N GLY A 555 -16.90 -18.08 27.28
CA GLY A 555 -18.22 -18.65 26.97
C GLY A 555 -18.18 -20.17 26.89
N THR A 556 -19.05 -20.84 27.65
CA THR A 556 -19.33 -22.29 27.56
C THR A 556 -19.49 -22.72 26.10
N ALA A 557 -18.88 -23.84 25.67
CA ALA A 557 -19.07 -24.36 24.31
C ALA A 557 -20.57 -24.57 24.03
N ILE A 558 -21.16 -23.76 23.16
CA ILE A 558 -22.57 -23.82 22.77
C ILE A 558 -22.63 -24.65 21.48
N SER A 559 -23.43 -25.71 21.43
CA SER A 559 -23.65 -26.48 20.19
C SER A 559 -24.24 -25.57 19.09
N LEU A 560 -23.98 -25.85 17.79
CA LEU A 560 -24.61 -25.10 16.69
C LEU A 560 -26.14 -25.02 16.82
N ALA A 561 -26.79 -26.10 17.30
CA ALA A 561 -28.24 -26.11 17.56
C ALA A 561 -28.63 -25.13 18.68
N ASP A 562 -27.82 -25.07 19.73
CA ASP A 562 -28.00 -24.15 20.84
C ASP A 562 -27.70 -22.70 20.44
N ALA A 563 -26.71 -22.46 19.57
CA ALA A 563 -26.38 -21.14 19.04
C ALA A 563 -27.54 -20.57 18.20
N VAL A 564 -28.12 -21.40 17.32
CA VAL A 564 -29.31 -21.04 16.52
C VAL A 564 -30.54 -20.77 17.42
N ALA A 565 -30.67 -21.50 18.54
CA ALA A 565 -31.78 -21.31 19.47
C ALA A 565 -31.63 -20.07 20.37
N GLN A 566 -30.40 -19.76 20.81
CA GLN A 566 -30.13 -18.79 21.88
C GLN A 566 -29.60 -17.44 21.38
N VAL A 567 -28.99 -17.38 20.19
CA VAL A 567 -28.41 -16.15 19.65
C VAL A 567 -29.36 -15.54 18.61
N PRO A 568 -29.47 -14.20 18.53
CA PRO A 568 -30.34 -13.55 17.56
C PRO A 568 -30.07 -14.00 16.13
N ARG A 569 -28.79 -14.21 15.77
CA ARG A 569 -28.37 -14.76 14.48
C ARG A 569 -27.15 -15.68 14.57
N THR A 570 -27.14 -16.71 13.75
CA THR A 570 -26.03 -17.62 13.53
C THR A 570 -25.64 -17.57 12.05
N LEU A 571 -24.38 -17.27 11.78
CA LEU A 571 -23.76 -17.29 10.47
C LEU A 571 -22.98 -18.57 10.31
N VAL A 572 -23.04 -19.16 9.12
CA VAL A 572 -22.26 -20.34 8.76
C VAL A 572 -21.37 -20.00 7.57
N VAL A 573 -20.06 -20.17 7.71
CA VAL A 573 -19.13 -20.10 6.59
C VAL A 573 -19.30 -21.38 5.76
N LEU A 574 -19.95 -21.25 4.60
CA LEU A 574 -20.33 -22.37 3.76
C LEU A 574 -19.23 -22.63 2.71
N SER A 575 -18.53 -23.75 2.89
CA SER A 575 -17.46 -24.25 2.02
C SER A 575 -17.56 -25.78 1.84
N PRO A 576 -16.82 -26.38 0.88
CA PRO A 576 -16.71 -27.83 0.76
C PRO A 576 -16.20 -28.52 2.04
N ALA A 577 -15.27 -27.86 2.77
CA ALA A 577 -14.74 -28.36 4.03
C ALA A 577 -15.84 -28.41 5.10
N TYR A 578 -16.59 -27.31 5.26
CA TYR A 578 -17.72 -27.24 6.17
C TYR A 578 -18.78 -28.31 5.89
N LEU A 579 -19.14 -28.53 4.62
CA LEU A 579 -20.12 -29.55 4.24
C LEU A 579 -19.64 -30.98 4.54
N THR A 580 -18.36 -31.28 4.36
CA THR A 580 -17.77 -32.60 4.63
C THR A 580 -17.77 -32.92 6.12
N GLU A 581 -17.40 -31.92 6.93
CA GLU A 581 -17.36 -32.03 8.39
C GLU A 581 -18.76 -32.13 8.99
N VAL A 582 -19.68 -31.30 8.51
CA VAL A 582 -21.10 -31.35 8.89
C VAL A 582 -21.69 -32.73 8.56
N GLN A 583 -21.53 -33.26 7.34
CA GLN A 583 -22.09 -34.56 6.95
C GLN A 583 -21.61 -35.73 7.82
N SER A 584 -20.44 -35.60 8.46
CA SER A 584 -19.83 -36.62 9.30
C SER A 584 -20.30 -36.54 10.77
N SER A 585 -20.90 -35.43 11.20
CA SER A 585 -21.39 -35.26 12.58
C SER A 585 -22.79 -35.86 12.78
N ALA A 586 -23.08 -36.38 13.97
CA ALA A 586 -24.39 -37.00 14.26
C ALA A 586 -25.48 -35.98 14.69
N GLY A 587 -25.10 -34.74 15.03
CA GLY A 587 -25.99 -33.73 15.63
C GLY A 587 -26.49 -32.63 14.70
N TRP A 588 -25.89 -32.43 13.52
CA TRP A 588 -26.26 -31.30 12.65
C TRP A 588 -27.69 -31.41 12.10
N ARG A 589 -28.21 -32.62 11.86
CA ARG A 589 -29.60 -32.82 11.38
C ARG A 589 -30.64 -32.34 12.39
N GLU A 590 -30.27 -32.20 13.67
CA GLU A 590 -31.11 -31.64 14.73
C GLU A 590 -30.98 -30.11 14.84
N ALA A 591 -29.85 -29.52 14.41
CA ALA A 591 -29.61 -28.08 14.39
C ALA A 591 -30.38 -27.33 13.28
N PHE A 592 -30.78 -28.07 12.23
CA PHE A 592 -31.56 -27.56 11.11
C PHE A 592 -32.91 -28.29 11.04
N PRO A 593 -33.84 -28.09 12.01
CA PRO A 593 -35.18 -28.63 11.89
C PRO A 593 -35.81 -28.02 10.64
N ALA A 594 -36.39 -28.89 9.79
CA ALA A 594 -36.95 -28.55 8.49
C ALA A 594 -37.67 -27.19 8.52
N ALA A 595 -36.96 -26.16 8.05
CA ALA A 595 -37.36 -24.77 7.89
C ALA A 595 -38.69 -24.38 8.55
N ASP A 596 -38.74 -24.41 9.88
CA ASP A 596 -39.81 -23.70 10.59
C ASP A 596 -39.54 -22.20 10.42
N ALA A 597 -40.57 -21.41 10.10
CA ALA A 597 -40.42 -20.01 9.68
C ALA A 597 -39.67 -19.11 10.69
N ALA A 598 -39.53 -19.55 11.94
CA ALA A 598 -38.75 -18.90 12.99
C ALA A 598 -37.24 -19.18 12.92
N CYS A 599 -36.80 -20.33 12.38
CA CYS A 599 -35.39 -20.72 12.25
C CYS A 599 -34.75 -20.10 11.00
N GLY A 600 -35.51 -20.00 9.90
CA GLY A 600 -35.03 -19.46 8.61
C GLY A 600 -34.60 -17.99 8.62
N ARG A 601 -34.94 -17.21 9.64
CA ARG A 601 -34.48 -15.80 9.80
C ARG A 601 -33.25 -15.66 10.71
N ARG A 602 -32.96 -16.68 11.52
CA ARG A 602 -31.85 -16.65 12.49
C ARG A 602 -30.58 -17.23 11.91
N LEU A 603 -30.70 -18.17 10.99
CA LEU A 603 -29.58 -18.79 10.32
C LEU A 603 -29.36 -18.17 8.94
N VAL A 604 -28.11 -17.77 8.67
CA VAL A 604 -27.67 -17.29 7.35
C VAL A 604 -26.38 -18.00 6.98
N THR A 605 -26.29 -18.47 5.75
CA THR A 605 -25.05 -19.06 5.22
C THR A 605 -24.29 -18.00 4.42
N ILE A 606 -22.96 -18.00 4.53
CA ILE A 606 -22.07 -17.17 3.73
C ILE A 606 -21.24 -18.10 2.88
N ARG A 607 -21.56 -18.19 1.59
CA ARG A 607 -20.85 -19.05 0.66
C ARG A 607 -19.55 -18.38 0.21
N VAL A 608 -18.43 -18.95 0.62
CA VAL A 608 -17.09 -18.42 0.35
C VAL A 608 -16.35 -19.19 -0.75
N GLU A 609 -16.76 -20.43 -0.99
CA GLU A 609 -16.22 -21.29 -2.04
C GLU A 609 -17.33 -21.97 -2.84
N ARG A 610 -17.01 -22.37 -4.09
CA ARG A 610 -17.95 -23.10 -4.94
C ARG A 610 -18.31 -24.45 -4.30
N CYS A 611 -19.52 -24.52 -3.78
CA CYS A 611 -20.13 -25.73 -3.27
C CYS A 611 -21.63 -25.72 -3.56
N ASP A 612 -22.17 -26.93 -3.74
CA ASP A 612 -23.60 -27.14 -3.91
C ASP A 612 -24.23 -27.32 -2.53
N PRO A 613 -25.05 -26.36 -2.06
CA PRO A 613 -25.74 -26.51 -0.79
C PRO A 613 -26.71 -27.69 -0.88
N PRO A 614 -26.66 -28.63 0.08
CA PRO A 614 -27.60 -29.76 0.11
C PRO A 614 -29.04 -29.31 0.34
N ASP A 615 -30.02 -30.14 -0.06
CA ASP A 615 -31.46 -29.80 -0.10
C ASP A 615 -32.03 -29.22 1.21
N TRP A 616 -31.47 -29.57 2.36
CA TRP A 616 -31.91 -29.06 3.66
C TRP A 616 -31.48 -27.61 3.95
N LEU A 617 -30.53 -27.04 3.18
CA LEU A 617 -30.19 -25.62 3.18
C LEU A 617 -30.94 -24.81 2.11
N ALA A 618 -31.77 -25.46 1.27
CA ALA A 618 -32.41 -24.81 0.13
C ALA A 618 -33.35 -23.63 0.50
N HIS A 619 -33.77 -23.54 1.76
CA HIS A 619 -34.64 -22.49 2.29
C HIS A 619 -33.94 -21.52 3.26
N VAL A 620 -32.62 -21.66 3.42
CA VAL A 620 -31.81 -20.77 4.28
C VAL A 620 -31.25 -19.63 3.43
N GLU A 621 -31.32 -18.41 3.93
CA GLU A 621 -30.75 -17.26 3.24
C GLU A 621 -29.24 -17.44 3.08
N THR A 622 -28.76 -17.33 1.83
CA THR A 622 -27.35 -17.49 1.47
C THR A 622 -26.81 -16.18 0.91
N VAL A 623 -25.77 -15.66 1.53
CA VAL A 623 -24.94 -14.57 0.98
C VAL A 623 -23.80 -15.21 0.19
N ASP A 624 -23.79 -15.00 -1.12
CA ASP A 624 -22.80 -15.61 -2.01
C ASP A 624 -21.65 -14.63 -2.30
N LEU A 625 -20.45 -14.99 -1.85
CA LEU A 625 -19.22 -14.20 -2.06
C LEU A 625 -18.32 -14.80 -3.14
N VAL A 626 -18.71 -15.94 -3.72
CA VAL A 626 -17.87 -16.70 -4.64
C VAL A 626 -17.59 -15.92 -5.92
N GLY A 627 -16.29 -15.73 -6.22
CA GLY A 627 -15.84 -15.09 -7.46
C GLY A 627 -15.92 -13.56 -7.45
N LEU A 628 -16.34 -12.95 -6.34
CA LEU A 628 -16.30 -11.51 -6.14
C LEU A 628 -14.88 -11.06 -5.76
N GLY A 629 -14.50 -9.85 -6.18
CA GLY A 629 -13.31 -9.19 -5.64
C GLY A 629 -13.53 -8.77 -4.19
N GLU A 630 -12.46 -8.57 -3.41
CA GLU A 630 -12.56 -8.30 -1.96
C GLU A 630 -13.46 -7.10 -1.61
N ASP A 631 -13.36 -5.98 -2.33
CA ASP A 631 -14.19 -4.80 -2.10
C ASP A 631 -15.69 -5.06 -2.39
N GLU A 632 -15.97 -5.85 -3.43
CA GLU A 632 -17.32 -6.24 -3.85
C GLU A 632 -17.92 -7.27 -2.89
N ALA A 633 -17.12 -8.22 -2.42
CA ALA A 633 -17.48 -9.18 -1.39
C ALA A 633 -17.81 -8.47 -0.07
N ARG A 634 -16.99 -7.48 0.32
CA ARG A 634 -17.24 -6.66 1.52
C ARG A 634 -18.55 -5.91 1.42
N ALA A 635 -18.76 -5.18 0.32
CA ALA A 635 -20.00 -4.43 0.10
C ALA A 635 -21.22 -5.36 0.13
N THR A 636 -21.15 -6.49 -0.57
CA THR A 636 -22.21 -7.50 -0.61
C THR A 636 -22.51 -8.07 0.78
N LEU A 637 -21.48 -8.42 1.56
CA LEU A 637 -21.63 -8.93 2.92
C LEU A 637 -22.32 -7.89 3.84
N VAL A 638 -21.82 -6.66 3.87
CA VAL A 638 -22.32 -5.60 4.75
C VAL A 638 -23.73 -5.18 4.37
N ASP A 639 -24.02 -5.02 3.08
CA ASP A 639 -25.35 -4.62 2.59
C ASP A 639 -26.39 -5.68 2.91
N ARG A 640 -26.09 -6.96 2.67
CA ARG A 640 -27.01 -8.07 2.98
C ARG A 640 -27.26 -8.19 4.48
N MET A 641 -26.21 -8.11 5.29
CA MET A 641 -26.35 -8.17 6.75
C MET A 641 -27.13 -6.97 7.30
N THR A 642 -26.93 -5.78 6.72
CA THR A 642 -27.69 -4.57 7.10
C THR A 642 -29.16 -4.67 6.70
N ALA A 643 -29.47 -5.13 5.48
CA ALA A 643 -30.84 -5.36 5.03
C ALA A 643 -31.57 -6.37 5.93
N LEU A 644 -30.86 -7.43 6.34
CA LEU A 644 -31.37 -8.38 7.31
C LEU A 644 -31.67 -7.71 8.65
N ARG A 645 -30.82 -6.80 9.15
CA ARG A 645 -31.04 -6.06 10.41
C ARG A 645 -32.28 -5.17 10.35
N ASP A 646 -32.48 -4.48 9.23
CA ASP A 646 -33.58 -3.53 9.07
C ASP A 646 -34.93 -4.23 8.82
N GLY A 647 -34.91 -5.43 8.22
CA GLY A 647 -36.09 -6.28 8.05
C GLY A 647 -36.69 -6.85 9.34
N ASP A 648 -35.99 -6.76 10.48
CA ASP A 648 -36.48 -7.16 11.80
C ASP A 648 -37.18 -6.00 12.56
N GLY A 649 -37.03 -4.75 12.10
CA GLY A 649 -37.60 -3.55 12.74
C GLY A 649 -39.08 -3.28 12.43
N THR A 650 -39.67 -3.98 11.46
CA THR A 650 -41.05 -3.74 10.97
C THR A 650 -42.13 -4.60 11.63
N ILE A 651 -41.82 -5.35 12.70
CA ILE A 651 -42.82 -6.11 13.47
C ILE A 651 -42.91 -5.54 14.89
N GLY A 652 -43.46 -4.33 14.98
CA GLY A 652 -43.95 -3.75 16.21
C GLY A 652 -45.26 -3.04 15.93
N HIS A 653 -46.34 -3.51 16.58
CA HIS A 653 -47.71 -2.98 16.53
C HIS A 653 -48.56 -3.30 15.28
N GLN A 654 -49.37 -4.35 15.41
CA GLN A 654 -50.79 -4.20 15.06
C GLN A 654 -51.63 -4.23 16.35
N PRO A 655 -52.52 -3.26 16.58
CA PRO A 655 -53.42 -3.28 17.72
C PRO A 655 -54.56 -4.26 17.45
N ARG A 656 -54.65 -5.28 18.33
CA ARG A 656 -55.75 -6.22 18.60
C ARG A 656 -56.44 -6.92 17.43
#